data_AF-A0A7S0YXU1-F1
#
_entry.id   AF-A0A7S0YXU1-F1
#
_cell.length_a   1.000
_cell.length_b   1.000
_cell.length_c   1.000
_cell.angle_alpha   90.00
_cell.angle_beta   90.00
_cell.angle_gamma   90.00
#
_symmetry.space_group_name_H-M   'P 1'
#
loop_
_entity.id
_entity.type
_entity.pdbx_description
1 polymer ?
#
loop_
_entity_poly.entity_id
_entity_poly.type
_entity_poly.pdbx_seq_one_letter_code
_entity_poly.pdbx_strand_id
1 'polypeptide(L)'
;GMSKLALLRNKAKEKKGIAGGNWGKKGLLLNNGKHSLEMLAPPVDFTGDYEEMLKKQRTQAKKMGLDGLVSHTQGSAILNRPTPVVTLVIEPEHEPPVPIERLKKKITQVAMMMKMKRLMEGTQESIFQARDREFFLDVPKPPMSKQLFAQGDGFDLYVDGVRYLPDNCSISMVTAFVASSDMVMYGRMEKEVDPRSPSVFNPIYLGRKEFRWDASKEWDPTMTLMIQINALERPYPIDKEVDFHDPKDRDLSDKEREKKNKDKEDREKKEKEDEKEGKNKEKHRLSTVGFACHAVFLDAESGDQPDAKACSEYVLNEGSFQIPVHRTGLQKGQSLTERSLDGSPLRKCCTVLVRLVRAPRSADGLQVLTSKDIDVGEEELERLGLLVRPKPYHLAKYSSERCKPTPMEAFLYPSRLAREKTVMPAATSMVQSTGGGELTGDEERALKDFTPFEPSRFSQKLKDVRKKVRDGLKSATMPGLINNSYVFESTPEKGFLVSVDGMDGVPSHLGYGWLGCLVSSFPPGSYYNSEGQIVTEVKCVTSLDYKADIREPRWLDGYDRWVGLEASPTGMLCMIIDVRVIFTQQMSRGLFGAKKKRMESFELNQMGFAILPVWDVGEHYTVAGNYQLPLYAMGALDPNMGIGKKSRWTGRAVDGYGPTADFLDILYLAAEKKGSIHAGIAQAVEENMIRPIEGVSVLVRMVDGTRWGEFTTPFAAGGAGPRNVNRRYLPPESKNYLEKEKGKALGIGQSNGLKEEQFEDQNQQMAGQLLEGLGIPETALEINDDDKTIEKKE
;
A
#
# COMPACT_ATOMS: atom_id res chain seq x y z
N GLY A 1 -44.94 48.37 -24.66
CA GLY A 1 -44.34 47.04 -24.50
C GLY A 1 -43.70 46.82 -23.14
N MET A 2 -42.89 47.77 -22.63
CA MET A 2 -42.02 47.52 -21.46
C MET A 2 -42.63 47.79 -20.07
N SER A 3 -43.88 48.26 -19.92
CA SER A 3 -44.45 48.56 -18.59
C SER A 3 -45.19 47.38 -17.93
N LYS A 4 -45.55 46.31 -18.65
CA LYS A 4 -46.31 45.17 -18.10
C LYS A 4 -45.45 43.99 -17.60
N LEU A 5 -44.13 43.99 -17.83
CA LEU A 5 -43.21 42.98 -17.32
C LEU A 5 -42.85 43.15 -15.83
N ALA A 6 -43.22 44.28 -15.22
CA ALA A 6 -42.98 44.55 -13.81
C ALA A 6 -43.83 43.65 -12.88
N LEU A 7 -45.01 43.19 -13.33
CA LEU A 7 -45.90 42.37 -12.50
C LEU A 7 -45.44 40.91 -12.33
N LEU A 8 -44.63 40.39 -13.27
CA LEU A 8 -44.05 39.04 -13.18
C LEU A 8 -42.88 38.95 -12.19
N ARG A 9 -42.29 40.10 -11.82
CA ARG A 9 -41.14 40.20 -10.91
C ARG A 9 -41.48 39.80 -9.47
N ASN A 10 -42.74 39.93 -9.05
CA ASN A 10 -43.14 39.66 -7.67
C ASN A 10 -43.60 38.20 -7.43
N LYS A 11 -44.07 37.46 -8.45
CA LYS A 11 -44.44 36.05 -8.29
C LYS A 11 -43.33 35.04 -8.60
N ALA A 12 -42.31 35.41 -9.40
CA ALA A 12 -41.19 34.53 -9.71
C ALA A 12 -40.17 34.35 -8.56
N LYS A 13 -40.23 35.19 -7.52
CA LYS A 13 -39.40 35.01 -6.31
C LYS A 13 -39.84 33.83 -5.44
N GLU A 14 -41.06 33.30 -5.64
CA GLU A 14 -41.60 32.21 -4.80
C GLU A 14 -41.52 30.82 -5.46
N LYS A 15 -41.09 30.68 -6.72
CA LYS A 15 -40.86 29.36 -7.32
C LYS A 15 -39.46 29.28 -7.94
N LYS A 16 -38.51 28.76 -7.16
CA LYS A 16 -37.24 28.24 -7.67
C LYS A 16 -37.52 26.98 -8.48
N GLY A 17 -37.36 27.06 -9.79
CA GLY A 17 -37.34 25.91 -10.67
C GLY A 17 -37.94 26.25 -12.03
N ILE A 18 -37.23 25.88 -13.10
CA ILE A 18 -37.61 26.00 -14.52
C ILE A 18 -37.21 27.35 -15.17
N ALA A 19 -35.91 27.50 -15.43
CA ALA A 19 -35.29 28.13 -16.62
C ALA A 19 -33.85 28.58 -16.26
N GLY A 20 -32.85 27.97 -16.90
CA GLY A 20 -31.42 28.20 -16.63
C GLY A 20 -30.87 29.53 -17.17
N GLY A 21 -31.39 30.66 -16.72
CA GLY A 21 -30.89 31.99 -17.08
C GLY A 21 -30.74 32.90 -15.87
N ASN A 22 -29.68 33.72 -15.86
CA ASN A 22 -29.44 34.72 -14.82
C ASN A 22 -30.08 36.06 -15.22
N TRP A 23 -30.87 36.64 -14.31
CA TRP A 23 -31.45 37.97 -14.48
C TRP A 23 -30.45 39.05 -14.04
N GLY A 24 -30.00 39.87 -14.99
CA GLY A 24 -29.15 41.04 -14.73
C GLY A 24 -29.94 42.36 -14.76
N LYS A 25 -29.26 43.47 -14.42
CA LYS A 25 -29.84 44.83 -14.47
C LYS A 25 -30.32 45.26 -15.88
N LYS A 26 -29.94 44.51 -16.93
CA LYS A 26 -30.29 44.76 -18.33
C LYS A 26 -31.28 43.74 -18.94
N GLY A 27 -31.75 42.75 -18.17
CA GLY A 27 -32.66 41.71 -18.66
C GLY A 27 -32.19 40.28 -18.39
N LEU A 28 -32.89 39.31 -18.98
CA LEU A 28 -32.58 37.87 -18.89
C LEU A 28 -31.43 37.51 -19.83
N LEU A 29 -30.36 36.93 -19.30
CA LEU A 29 -29.26 36.34 -20.09
C LEU A 29 -29.53 34.83 -20.28
N LEU A 30 -29.64 34.41 -21.54
CA LEU A 30 -29.78 32.99 -21.92
C LEU A 30 -28.44 32.48 -22.46
N ASN A 31 -28.03 31.28 -22.05
CA ASN A 31 -26.84 30.61 -22.58
C ASN A 31 -27.12 30.02 -23.98
N ASN A 32 -26.06 29.76 -24.76
CA ASN A 32 -26.18 29.08 -26.06
C ASN A 32 -26.92 27.74 -25.93
N GLY A 33 -27.76 27.42 -26.92
CA GLY A 33 -28.55 26.19 -26.94
C GLY A 33 -30.03 26.40 -27.29
N LYS A 34 -30.80 25.30 -27.21
CA LYS A 34 -32.24 25.25 -27.52
C LYS A 34 -33.04 25.38 -26.21
N HIS A 35 -33.81 26.45 -26.08
CA HIS A 35 -34.66 26.71 -24.91
C HIS A 35 -36.12 26.62 -25.30
N SER A 36 -36.90 25.78 -24.63
CA SER A 36 -38.34 25.60 -24.87
C SER A 36 -39.13 26.21 -23.71
N LEU A 37 -40.07 27.10 -24.00
CA LEU A 37 -40.94 27.73 -23.01
C LEU A 37 -42.40 27.39 -23.31
N GLU A 38 -43.07 26.74 -22.37
CA GLU A 38 -44.52 26.54 -22.43
C GLU A 38 -45.23 27.88 -22.14
N MET A 39 -46.10 28.31 -23.05
CA MET A 39 -46.84 29.54 -22.86
C MET A 39 -48.00 29.34 -21.89
N LEU A 40 -47.97 30.03 -20.74
CA LEU A 40 -49.13 30.13 -19.86
C LEU A 40 -50.07 31.23 -20.35
N ALA A 41 -51.39 31.02 -20.23
CA ALA A 41 -52.38 32.04 -20.58
C ALA A 41 -52.11 33.32 -19.75
N PRO A 42 -52.15 34.52 -20.37
CA PRO A 42 -51.82 35.75 -19.66
C PRO A 42 -52.82 35.98 -18.50
N PRO A 43 -52.34 36.25 -17.27
CA PRO A 43 -53.24 36.57 -16.17
C PRO A 43 -53.90 37.92 -16.41
N VAL A 44 -55.20 38.02 -16.15
CA VAL A 44 -55.96 39.27 -16.19
C VAL A 44 -56.53 39.53 -14.81
N ASP A 45 -56.53 40.80 -14.43
CA ASP A 45 -57.11 41.27 -13.17
C ASP A 45 -58.63 41.03 -13.19
N PHE A 46 -59.15 40.38 -12.15
CA PHE A 46 -60.53 39.88 -12.08
C PHE A 46 -61.52 40.94 -11.53
N THR A 47 -61.15 42.21 -11.58
CA THR A 47 -61.95 43.31 -11.04
C THR A 47 -62.67 44.06 -12.18
N GLY A 48 -63.91 43.68 -12.48
CA GLY A 48 -64.77 44.38 -13.45
C GLY A 48 -65.88 43.53 -14.08
N ASP A 49 -66.68 44.16 -14.94
CA ASP A 49 -67.74 43.54 -15.74
C ASP A 49 -67.19 42.42 -16.64
N TYR A 50 -67.85 41.25 -16.61
CA TYR A 50 -67.41 40.01 -17.23
C TYR A 50 -67.28 40.14 -18.76
N GLU A 51 -68.19 40.87 -19.41
CA GLU A 51 -68.11 41.09 -20.87
C GLU A 51 -66.92 41.99 -21.25
N GLU A 52 -66.66 43.03 -20.46
CA GLU A 52 -65.54 43.93 -20.69
C GLU A 52 -64.19 43.22 -20.47
N MET A 53 -64.13 42.34 -19.47
CA MET A 53 -63.00 41.46 -19.20
C MET A 53 -62.73 40.51 -20.37
N LEU A 54 -63.76 39.82 -20.89
CA LEU A 54 -63.65 38.93 -22.04
C LEU A 54 -63.16 39.68 -23.29
N LYS A 55 -63.67 40.90 -23.53
CA LYS A 55 -63.24 41.74 -24.65
C LYS A 55 -61.76 42.15 -24.54
N LYS A 56 -61.30 42.52 -23.34
CA LYS A 56 -59.88 42.84 -23.06
C LYS A 56 -58.98 41.62 -23.25
N GLN A 57 -59.41 40.44 -22.77
CA GLN A 57 -58.69 39.18 -22.97
C GLN A 57 -58.57 38.79 -24.44
N ARG A 58 -59.67 38.79 -25.20
CA ARG A 58 -59.66 38.49 -26.64
C ARG A 58 -58.76 39.45 -27.42
N THR A 59 -58.82 40.74 -27.09
CA THR A 59 -57.96 41.76 -27.71
C THR A 59 -56.48 41.50 -27.41
N GLN A 60 -56.16 41.06 -26.19
CA GLN A 60 -54.79 40.73 -25.79
C GLN A 60 -54.29 39.43 -26.45
N ALA A 61 -55.11 38.38 -26.48
CA ALA A 61 -54.79 37.13 -27.18
C ALA A 61 -54.54 37.37 -28.68
N LYS A 62 -55.38 38.19 -29.34
CA LYS A 62 -55.21 38.60 -30.73
C LYS A 62 -53.91 39.37 -30.96
N LYS A 63 -53.54 40.29 -30.06
CA LYS A 63 -52.24 41.00 -30.13
C LYS A 63 -51.02 40.08 -29.97
N MET A 64 -51.19 38.92 -29.33
CA MET A 64 -50.13 37.93 -29.14
C MET A 64 -50.16 36.81 -30.20
N GLY A 65 -51.06 36.87 -31.20
CA GLY A 65 -51.20 35.82 -32.21
C GLY A 65 -51.81 34.51 -31.69
N LEU A 66 -52.48 34.55 -30.53
CA LEU A 66 -53.09 33.39 -29.87
C LEU A 66 -54.61 33.31 -30.08
N ASP A 67 -55.12 33.99 -31.11
CA ASP A 67 -56.52 33.92 -31.53
C ASP A 67 -56.87 32.46 -31.89
N GLY A 68 -58.00 31.95 -31.39
CA GLY A 68 -58.44 30.56 -31.59
C GLY A 68 -57.82 29.51 -30.64
N LEU A 69 -56.78 29.86 -29.88
CA LEU A 69 -56.11 28.93 -28.94
C LEU A 69 -56.61 29.04 -27.49
N VAL A 70 -57.54 29.95 -27.20
CA VAL A 70 -58.07 30.17 -25.85
C VAL A 70 -59.56 29.88 -25.82
N SER A 71 -59.99 28.92 -24.99
CA SER A 71 -61.40 28.73 -24.67
C SER A 71 -61.78 29.48 -23.38
N HIS A 72 -63.03 29.92 -23.32
CA HIS A 72 -63.58 30.61 -22.16
C HIS A 72 -64.62 29.72 -21.48
N THR A 73 -64.38 29.38 -20.22
CA THR A 73 -65.35 28.75 -19.32
C THR A 73 -65.74 29.77 -18.25
N GLN A 74 -66.92 29.63 -17.62
CA GLN A 74 -67.43 30.60 -16.64
C GLN A 74 -66.36 30.97 -15.60
N GLY A 75 -65.83 32.19 -15.69
CA GLY A 75 -64.80 32.73 -14.80
C GLY A 75 -63.32 32.46 -15.14
N SER A 76 -62.98 31.69 -16.19
CA SER A 76 -61.58 31.40 -16.55
C SER A 76 -61.33 31.26 -18.05
N ALA A 77 -60.16 31.72 -18.50
CA ALA A 77 -59.67 31.50 -19.85
C ALA A 77 -58.57 30.43 -19.81
N ILE A 78 -58.72 29.38 -20.62
CA ILE A 78 -57.80 28.25 -20.66
C ILE A 78 -57.24 28.14 -22.09
N LEU A 79 -55.92 27.92 -22.23
CA LEU A 79 -55.34 27.59 -23.53
C LEU A 79 -55.76 26.15 -23.91
N ASN A 80 -56.32 25.99 -25.10
CA ASN A 80 -56.67 24.69 -25.66
C ASN A 80 -55.40 23.83 -25.78
N ARG A 81 -55.47 22.58 -25.33
CA ARG A 81 -54.34 21.65 -25.49
C ARG A 81 -54.22 21.17 -26.94
N PRO A 82 -53.00 20.90 -27.42
CA PRO A 82 -51.72 21.05 -26.71
C PRO A 82 -51.27 22.52 -26.60
N THR A 83 -50.74 22.89 -25.42
CA THR A 83 -50.27 24.26 -25.15
C THR A 83 -49.13 24.63 -26.10
N PRO A 84 -49.16 25.80 -26.76
CA PRO A 84 -48.08 26.19 -27.67
C PRO A 84 -46.74 26.34 -26.93
N VAL A 85 -45.70 25.72 -27.49
CA VAL A 85 -44.32 25.77 -27.00
C VAL A 85 -43.50 26.68 -27.92
N VAL A 86 -42.93 27.75 -27.37
CA VAL A 86 -41.99 28.59 -28.11
C VAL A 86 -40.59 28.04 -27.90
N THR A 87 -39.93 27.66 -28.99
CA THR A 87 -38.53 27.21 -28.99
C THR A 87 -37.65 28.34 -29.50
N LEU A 88 -36.69 28.78 -28.68
CA LEU A 88 -35.63 29.70 -29.08
C LEU A 88 -34.34 28.91 -29.30
N VAL A 89 -33.74 29.03 -30.49
CA VAL A 89 -32.43 28.45 -30.82
C VAL A 89 -31.45 29.61 -30.94
N ILE A 90 -30.47 29.66 -30.04
CA ILE A 90 -29.39 30.66 -30.07
C ILE A 90 -28.15 29.97 -30.60
N GLU A 91 -27.81 30.26 -31.86
CA GLU A 91 -26.60 29.76 -32.51
C GLU A 91 -25.38 30.61 -32.12
N PRO A 92 -24.20 29.99 -31.91
CA PRO A 92 -22.97 30.75 -31.67
C PRO A 92 -22.54 31.47 -32.95
N GLU A 93 -22.21 32.76 -32.84
CA GLU A 93 -21.60 33.53 -33.93
C GLU A 93 -20.39 32.78 -34.49
N HIS A 94 -20.45 32.43 -35.78
CA HIS A 94 -19.29 31.95 -36.52
C HIS A 94 -18.43 33.15 -36.90
N GLU A 95 -17.34 33.39 -36.16
CA GLU A 95 -16.29 34.28 -36.67
C GLU A 95 -15.55 33.58 -37.83
N PRO A 96 -15.31 34.27 -38.96
CA PRO A 96 -14.50 33.73 -40.04
C PRO A 96 -13.04 33.50 -39.58
N PRO A 97 -12.30 32.57 -40.21
CA PRO A 97 -10.94 32.26 -39.81
C PRO A 97 -10.04 33.49 -39.89
N VAL A 98 -9.50 33.91 -38.74
CA VAL A 98 -8.61 35.06 -38.63
C VAL A 98 -7.21 34.64 -39.10
N PRO A 99 -6.55 35.43 -39.97
CA PRO A 99 -5.17 35.16 -40.40
C PRO A 99 -4.21 35.07 -39.19
N ILE A 100 -3.29 34.09 -39.25
CA ILE A 100 -2.36 33.69 -38.17
C ILE A 100 -1.61 34.88 -37.55
N GLU A 101 -1.31 35.93 -38.32
CA GLU A 101 -0.58 37.12 -37.84
C GLU A 101 -1.40 38.05 -36.93
N ARG A 102 -2.72 38.16 -37.14
CA ARG A 102 -3.61 38.92 -36.23
C ARG A 102 -3.93 38.13 -34.95
N LEU A 103 -3.86 36.79 -35.02
CA LEU A 103 -3.95 35.91 -33.86
C LEU A 103 -2.81 36.28 -32.88
N LYS A 104 -1.56 36.32 -33.33
CA LYS A 104 -0.38 36.58 -32.47
C LYS A 104 -0.55 37.79 -31.55
N LYS A 105 -1.12 38.90 -32.03
CA LYS A 105 -1.26 40.16 -31.26
C LYS A 105 -2.42 40.15 -30.25
N LYS A 106 -3.58 39.57 -30.62
CA LYS A 106 -4.72 39.37 -29.69
C LYS A 106 -4.42 38.31 -28.63
N ILE A 107 -3.65 37.28 -29.00
CA ILE A 107 -3.20 36.21 -28.11
C ILE A 107 -2.37 36.76 -26.95
N THR A 108 -1.45 37.69 -27.23
CA THR A 108 -0.61 38.29 -26.18
C THR A 108 -1.44 39.07 -25.16
N GLN A 109 -2.48 39.81 -25.61
CA GLN A 109 -3.37 40.56 -24.71
C GLN A 109 -4.27 39.64 -23.86
N VAL A 110 -4.80 38.57 -24.45
CA VAL A 110 -5.66 37.60 -23.73
C VAL A 110 -4.86 36.81 -22.70
N ALA A 111 -3.64 36.37 -23.05
CA ALA A 111 -2.73 35.71 -22.12
C ALA A 111 -2.38 36.61 -20.92
N MET A 112 -2.11 37.90 -21.17
CA MET A 112 -1.82 38.88 -20.11
C MET A 112 -3.02 39.10 -19.18
N MET A 113 -4.25 39.10 -19.71
CA MET A 113 -5.48 39.22 -18.90
C MET A 113 -5.77 37.96 -18.06
N MET A 114 -5.62 36.76 -18.64
CA MET A 114 -5.77 35.50 -17.90
C MET A 114 -4.72 35.36 -16.79
N LYS A 115 -3.49 35.80 -17.07
CA LYS A 115 -2.40 35.88 -16.08
C LYS A 115 -2.75 36.80 -14.92
N MET A 116 -3.26 38.01 -15.21
CA MET A 116 -3.71 38.95 -14.17
C MET A 116 -4.87 38.39 -13.33
N LYS A 117 -5.81 37.68 -13.95
CA LYS A 117 -6.93 37.05 -13.25
C LYS A 117 -6.47 35.94 -12.29
N ARG A 118 -5.57 35.05 -12.72
CA ARG A 118 -4.99 34.00 -11.86
C ARG A 118 -4.17 34.57 -10.70
N LEU A 119 -3.42 35.65 -10.93
CA LEU A 119 -2.69 36.37 -9.88
C LEU A 119 -3.64 37.03 -8.85
N MET A 120 -4.81 37.52 -9.29
CA MET A 120 -5.79 38.14 -8.39
C MET A 120 -6.67 37.12 -7.65
N GLU A 121 -6.87 35.91 -8.18
CA GLU A 121 -7.72 34.88 -7.56
C GLU A 121 -6.99 34.06 -6.47
N GLY A 122 -5.68 34.26 -6.26
CA GLY A 122 -4.94 33.81 -5.08
C GLY A 122 -4.88 32.30 -4.81
N THR A 123 -5.48 31.48 -5.66
CA THR A 123 -5.61 30.03 -5.49
C THR A 123 -4.64 29.35 -6.43
N GLN A 124 -3.40 29.20 -5.95
CA GLN A 124 -2.38 28.40 -6.63
C GLN A 124 -2.68 26.92 -6.40
N GLU A 125 -3.49 26.33 -7.28
CA GLU A 125 -3.86 24.92 -7.19
C GLU A 125 -2.76 24.04 -7.77
N SER A 126 -2.12 23.26 -6.91
CA SER A 126 -1.29 22.09 -7.27
C SER A 126 -2.22 20.89 -7.57
N ILE A 127 -1.71 19.82 -8.24
CA ILE A 127 -2.49 18.56 -8.45
C ILE A 127 -3.01 18.05 -7.11
N PHE A 128 -2.14 18.10 -6.11
CA PHE A 128 -2.52 17.90 -4.72
C PHE A 128 -2.60 19.28 -4.10
N GLN A 129 -3.80 19.74 -3.70
CA GLN A 129 -3.79 20.82 -2.71
C GLN A 129 -3.06 20.27 -1.49
N ALA A 130 -2.33 21.11 -0.74
CA ALA A 130 -1.43 20.65 0.33
C ALA A 130 -2.07 19.71 1.37
N ARG A 131 -3.40 19.52 1.33
CA ARG A 131 -4.19 18.56 2.08
C ARG A 131 -5.41 18.10 1.27
N ASP A 132 -5.26 17.29 0.23
CA ASP A 132 -6.41 16.57 -0.31
C ASP A 132 -6.98 15.69 0.83
N ARG A 133 -8.11 16.14 1.40
CA ARG A 133 -8.64 15.61 2.66
C ARG A 133 -9.21 14.20 2.52
N GLU A 134 -9.54 13.80 1.30
CA GLU A 134 -10.15 12.51 0.99
C GLU A 134 -9.09 11.54 0.47
N PHE A 135 -8.94 10.42 1.18
CA PHE A 135 -7.98 9.38 0.82
C PHE A 135 -8.39 8.59 -0.41
N PHE A 136 -9.68 8.61 -0.75
CA PHE A 136 -10.24 7.95 -1.91
C PHE A 136 -11.50 8.70 -2.34
N LEU A 137 -11.63 8.93 -3.64
CA LEU A 137 -12.83 9.49 -4.26
C LEU A 137 -13.44 8.39 -5.12
N ASP A 138 -14.71 8.03 -4.92
CA ASP A 138 -15.37 7.05 -5.78
C ASP A 138 -15.78 7.74 -7.10
N VAL A 139 -15.01 7.50 -8.15
CA VAL A 139 -15.19 8.12 -9.47
C VAL A 139 -15.31 7.02 -10.51
N PRO A 140 -16.45 6.94 -11.23
CA PRO A 140 -16.68 5.89 -12.21
C PRO A 140 -15.73 6.00 -13.41
N LYS A 141 -15.69 4.96 -14.25
CA LYS A 141 -14.98 5.00 -15.54
C LYS A 141 -15.46 6.18 -16.38
N PRO A 142 -14.57 6.90 -17.09
CA PRO A 142 -14.99 7.87 -18.09
C PRO A 142 -15.87 7.17 -19.14
N PRO A 143 -16.89 7.85 -19.69
CA PRO A 143 -17.66 7.27 -20.79
C PRO A 143 -16.72 6.96 -21.96
N MET A 144 -16.95 5.83 -22.61
CA MET A 144 -16.18 5.41 -23.77
C MET A 144 -16.22 6.49 -24.87
N SER A 145 -15.08 6.73 -25.52
CA SER A 145 -15.04 7.61 -26.67
C SER A 145 -15.90 7.05 -27.79
N LYS A 146 -16.72 7.91 -28.42
CA LYS A 146 -17.52 7.52 -29.59
C LYS A 146 -16.71 7.52 -30.89
N GLN A 147 -15.49 8.04 -30.84
CA GLN A 147 -14.64 8.19 -32.01
C GLN A 147 -13.68 7.00 -32.09
N LEU A 148 -13.79 6.21 -33.16
CA LEU A 148 -12.83 5.16 -33.49
C LEU A 148 -11.42 5.73 -33.56
N PHE A 149 -10.44 4.92 -33.15
CA PHE A 149 -9.03 5.27 -33.24
C PHE A 149 -8.46 4.74 -34.55
N ALA A 150 -8.20 5.64 -35.48
CA ALA A 150 -7.85 5.30 -36.86
C ALA A 150 -6.34 5.40 -37.11
N GLN A 151 -5.92 4.90 -38.27
CA GLN A 151 -4.56 5.09 -38.75
C GLN A 151 -4.23 6.59 -38.87
N GLY A 152 -3.02 6.96 -38.46
CA GLY A 152 -2.59 8.35 -38.42
C GLY A 152 -3.14 9.18 -37.25
N ASP A 153 -4.00 8.62 -36.37
CA ASP A 153 -4.27 9.23 -35.06
C ASP A 153 -3.02 9.17 -34.15
N GLY A 154 -3.05 9.96 -33.09
CA GLY A 154 -2.06 9.92 -32.02
C GLY A 154 -2.71 10.17 -30.67
N PHE A 155 -1.93 9.95 -29.61
CA PHE A 155 -2.36 10.24 -28.24
C PHE A 155 -1.20 10.71 -27.38
N ASP A 156 -1.53 11.33 -26.25
CA ASP A 156 -0.60 11.78 -25.24
C ASP A 156 -0.81 10.97 -23.97
N LEU A 157 0.29 10.43 -23.45
CA LEU A 157 0.36 9.78 -22.15
C LEU A 157 0.88 10.79 -21.13
N TYR A 158 0.12 10.98 -20.05
CA TYR A 158 0.56 11.72 -18.88
C TYR A 158 0.67 10.79 -17.67
N VAL A 159 1.75 10.95 -16.90
CA VAL A 159 1.89 10.35 -15.56
C VAL A 159 2.04 11.50 -14.58
N ASP A 160 0.96 11.80 -13.86
CA ASP A 160 0.83 13.04 -13.11
C ASP A 160 1.49 12.94 -11.74
N GLY A 161 1.27 11.84 -11.03
CA GLY A 161 1.80 11.60 -9.70
C GLY A 161 1.44 10.22 -9.17
N VAL A 162 1.88 9.92 -7.96
CA VAL A 162 1.49 8.72 -7.19
C VAL A 162 0.88 9.16 -5.87
N ARG A 163 0.04 8.32 -5.28
CA ARG A 163 -0.50 8.50 -3.93
C ARG A 163 -0.01 7.42 -2.99
N TYR A 164 0.27 7.82 -1.75
CA TYR A 164 0.61 6.97 -0.61
C TYR A 164 1.73 5.96 -0.86
N LEU A 165 2.88 6.43 -1.34
CA LEU A 165 4.10 5.60 -1.35
C LEU A 165 4.44 5.08 0.06
N PRO A 166 5.13 3.92 0.15
CA PRO A 166 5.65 3.33 1.40
C PRO A 166 6.43 4.30 2.29
N ASP A 167 6.47 4.02 3.60
CA ASP A 167 7.19 4.87 4.58
C ASP A 167 8.72 4.90 4.34
N ASN A 168 9.28 3.79 3.86
CA ASN A 168 10.68 3.67 3.48
C ASN A 168 11.06 4.29 2.14
N CYS A 169 10.15 5.00 1.45
CA CYS A 169 10.48 5.77 0.26
C CYS A 169 11.04 7.16 0.60
N SER A 170 12.05 7.61 -0.15
CA SER A 170 12.53 8.99 -0.13
C SER A 170 12.31 9.69 -1.48
N ILE A 171 13.13 9.40 -2.48
CA ILE A 171 13.06 10.00 -3.82
C ILE A 171 12.50 8.97 -4.77
N SER A 172 11.49 9.32 -5.56
CA SER A 172 10.91 8.40 -6.52
C SER A 172 11.05 8.84 -7.97
N MET A 173 10.95 7.87 -8.85
CA MET A 173 10.95 8.01 -10.29
C MET A 173 9.98 7.00 -10.88
N VAL A 174 9.32 7.40 -11.95
CA VAL A 174 8.40 6.55 -12.69
C VAL A 174 8.96 6.24 -14.08
N THR A 175 8.83 4.98 -14.49
CA THR A 175 9.09 4.54 -15.86
C THR A 175 7.80 4.00 -16.43
N ALA A 176 7.37 4.54 -17.57
CA ALA A 176 6.17 4.13 -18.26
C ALA A 176 6.53 3.57 -19.64
N PHE A 177 5.93 2.45 -19.99
CA PHE A 177 6.13 1.73 -21.23
C PHE A 177 4.79 1.47 -21.88
N VAL A 178 4.70 1.63 -23.19
CA VAL A 178 3.55 1.17 -23.98
C VAL A 178 4.02 0.00 -24.82
N ALA A 179 3.37 -1.15 -24.63
CA ALA A 179 3.67 -2.38 -25.34
C ALA A 179 2.39 -3.14 -25.67
N SER A 180 2.40 -3.94 -26.74
CA SER A 180 1.31 -4.85 -27.08
C SER A 180 1.30 -6.09 -26.17
N SER A 181 0.28 -6.93 -26.34
CA SER A 181 0.12 -8.20 -25.60
C SER A 181 1.28 -9.19 -25.77
N ASP A 182 1.94 -9.15 -26.92
CA ASP A 182 3.17 -9.89 -27.26
C ASP A 182 4.46 -9.15 -26.88
N MET A 183 4.38 -8.12 -26.03
CA MET A 183 5.50 -7.35 -25.50
C MET A 183 6.32 -6.60 -26.56
N VAL A 184 5.73 -6.28 -27.72
CA VAL A 184 6.36 -5.37 -28.69
C VAL A 184 6.28 -3.95 -28.16
N MET A 185 7.44 -3.30 -28.02
CA MET A 185 7.56 -1.98 -27.41
C MET A 185 7.26 -0.86 -28.40
N TYR A 186 6.30 0.01 -28.10
CA TYR A 186 5.94 1.19 -28.91
C TYR A 186 6.53 2.48 -28.36
N GLY A 187 6.81 2.55 -27.07
CA GLY A 187 7.52 3.68 -26.50
C GLY A 187 7.81 3.56 -25.02
N ARG A 188 8.73 4.40 -24.56
CA ARG A 188 9.16 4.54 -23.17
C ARG A 188 9.21 6.00 -22.76
N MET A 189 8.86 6.25 -21.51
CA MET A 189 9.04 7.50 -20.79
C MET A 189 9.64 7.20 -19.42
N GLU A 190 10.51 8.08 -18.96
CA GLU A 190 11.09 8.04 -17.62
C GLU A 190 11.02 9.45 -17.04
N LYS A 191 10.62 9.56 -15.78
CA LYS A 191 10.40 10.85 -15.13
C LYS A 191 10.67 10.79 -13.63
N GLU A 192 11.62 11.60 -13.19
CA GLU A 192 11.92 11.84 -11.78
C GLU A 192 10.82 12.70 -11.11
N VAL A 193 10.68 12.56 -9.78
CA VAL A 193 9.80 13.43 -8.98
C VAL A 193 10.15 14.91 -9.19
N ASP A 194 9.13 15.78 -9.28
CA ASP A 194 9.32 17.22 -9.31
C ASP A 194 9.83 17.69 -7.93
N PRO A 195 10.93 18.46 -7.85
CA PRO A 195 11.43 18.93 -6.57
C PRO A 195 10.46 19.79 -5.76
N ARG A 196 9.48 20.40 -6.43
CA ARG A 196 8.40 21.17 -5.81
C ARG A 196 7.26 20.29 -5.30
N SER A 197 7.37 18.97 -5.42
CA SER A 197 6.37 18.04 -4.89
C SER A 197 6.19 18.31 -3.39
N PRO A 198 4.94 18.52 -2.94
CA PRO A 198 4.67 18.86 -1.54
C PRO A 198 4.96 17.69 -0.60
N SER A 199 5.02 16.46 -1.14
CA SER A 199 5.22 15.24 -0.38
C SER A 199 6.09 14.26 -1.17
N VAL A 200 6.96 13.54 -0.47
CA VAL A 200 7.65 12.36 -1.00
C VAL A 200 6.71 11.15 -1.13
N PHE A 201 5.62 11.16 -0.38
CA PHE A 201 4.64 10.08 -0.35
C PHE A 201 3.54 10.23 -1.39
N ASN A 202 3.24 11.46 -1.78
CA ASN A 202 2.39 11.77 -2.92
C ASN A 202 3.19 12.55 -3.98
N PRO A 203 4.20 11.91 -4.60
CA PRO A 203 5.09 12.60 -5.51
C PRO A 203 4.34 13.04 -6.77
N ILE A 204 4.67 14.25 -7.24
CA ILE A 204 4.21 14.79 -8.53
C ILE A 204 5.33 14.57 -9.56
N TYR A 205 5.03 13.98 -10.72
CA TYR A 205 6.02 13.72 -11.79
C TYR A 205 5.86 14.66 -12.98
N LEU A 206 4.62 14.99 -13.36
CA LEU A 206 4.32 15.74 -14.61
C LEU A 206 5.00 15.10 -15.83
N GLY A 207 5.00 13.78 -15.92
CA GLY A 207 5.49 13.04 -17.07
C GLY A 207 4.54 13.24 -18.25
N ARG A 208 5.09 13.51 -19.44
CA ARG A 208 4.34 13.59 -20.70
C ARG A 208 5.11 12.90 -21.82
N LYS A 209 4.42 12.07 -22.58
CA LYS A 209 4.95 11.46 -23.81
C LYS A 209 3.90 11.52 -24.91
N GLU A 210 4.29 12.15 -26.03
CA GLU A 210 3.51 12.12 -27.26
C GLU A 210 3.77 10.81 -28.01
N PHE A 211 2.70 10.08 -28.32
CA PHE A 211 2.70 8.95 -29.23
C PHE A 211 2.12 9.43 -30.55
N ARG A 212 3.01 9.60 -31.53
CA ARG A 212 2.71 9.95 -32.91
C ARG A 212 3.28 8.84 -33.76
N TRP A 213 2.44 8.23 -34.57
CA TRP A 213 2.83 7.12 -35.41
C TRP A 213 2.74 7.55 -36.87
N ASP A 214 3.53 6.91 -37.71
CA ASP A 214 3.45 7.14 -39.14
C ASP A 214 2.07 6.70 -39.63
N ALA A 215 1.43 7.55 -40.45
CA ALA A 215 0.15 7.25 -41.08
C ALA A 215 0.20 6.00 -41.97
N SER A 216 1.39 5.46 -42.28
CA SER A 216 1.57 4.19 -43.01
C SER A 216 1.46 2.93 -42.14
N LYS A 217 1.47 3.06 -40.82
CA LYS A 217 1.51 1.91 -39.90
C LYS A 217 0.25 1.83 -39.03
N GLU A 218 -0.23 0.62 -38.82
CA GLU A 218 -1.39 0.37 -37.95
C GLU A 218 -1.00 0.39 -36.47
N TRP A 219 -1.96 0.76 -35.63
CA TRP A 219 -1.84 0.65 -34.18
C TRP A 219 -2.22 -0.76 -33.76
N ASP A 220 -1.48 -1.34 -32.82
CA ASP A 220 -1.86 -2.61 -32.21
C ASP A 220 -2.97 -2.36 -31.17
N PRO A 221 -4.18 -2.92 -31.34
CA PRO A 221 -5.30 -2.69 -30.43
C PRO A 221 -5.06 -3.29 -29.04
N THR A 222 -4.09 -4.21 -28.89
CA THR A 222 -3.75 -4.83 -27.61
C THR A 222 -2.77 -3.99 -26.77
N MET A 223 -2.43 -2.76 -27.20
CA MET A 223 -1.53 -1.89 -26.47
C MET A 223 -1.95 -1.66 -25.02
N THR A 224 -0.99 -1.90 -24.13
CA THR A 224 -1.10 -1.75 -22.69
C THR A 224 -0.01 -0.81 -22.21
N LEU A 225 -0.41 0.11 -21.33
CA LEU A 225 0.49 0.91 -20.54
C LEU A 225 0.95 0.11 -19.33
N MET A 226 2.26 -0.10 -19.19
CA MET A 226 2.89 -0.64 -17.99
C MET A 226 3.72 0.44 -17.33
N ILE A 227 3.52 0.63 -16.02
CA ILE A 227 4.22 1.62 -15.22
C ILE A 227 5.01 0.90 -14.14
N GLN A 228 6.28 1.25 -13.97
CA GLN A 228 7.13 0.84 -12.87
C GLN A 228 7.49 2.07 -12.03
N ILE A 229 7.31 1.96 -10.72
CA ILE A 229 7.68 3.00 -9.77
C ILE A 229 8.92 2.52 -9.02
N ASN A 230 9.98 3.32 -9.06
CA ASN A 230 11.20 3.11 -8.30
C ASN A 230 11.39 4.22 -7.28
N ALA A 231 12.00 3.92 -6.15
CA ALA A 231 12.37 4.90 -5.15
C ALA A 231 13.71 4.57 -4.51
N LEU A 232 14.44 5.60 -4.08
CA LEU A 232 15.52 5.41 -3.12
C LEU A 232 14.90 4.96 -1.81
N GLU A 233 15.40 3.84 -1.32
CA GLU A 233 14.99 3.26 -0.06
C GLU A 233 15.78 3.90 1.08
N ARG A 234 15.06 4.29 2.13
CA ARG A 234 15.69 4.78 3.37
C ARG A 234 16.44 3.61 4.01
N PRO A 235 17.71 3.78 4.40
CA PRO A 235 18.41 2.76 5.14
C PRO A 235 17.78 2.60 6.52
N TYR A 236 17.38 1.38 6.88
CA TYR A 236 16.98 1.06 8.26
C TYR A 236 18.15 0.41 8.99
N PRO A 237 18.37 0.68 10.29
CA PRO A 237 19.37 0.05 11.15
C PRO A 237 19.59 -1.44 10.90
N ILE A 238 18.50 -2.20 10.74
CA ILE A 238 18.54 -3.66 10.53
C ILE A 238 19.22 -4.04 9.20
N ASP A 239 19.15 -3.18 8.18
CA ASP A 239 19.80 -3.42 6.88
C ASP A 239 21.32 -3.22 6.94
N LYS A 240 21.86 -2.59 8.00
CA LYS A 240 23.31 -2.30 8.13
C LYS A 240 24.15 -3.53 8.44
N GLU A 241 23.55 -4.60 8.96
CA GLU A 241 24.28 -5.79 9.42
C GLU A 241 24.12 -7.03 8.53
N VAL A 242 23.31 -6.99 7.45
CA VAL A 242 22.95 -8.20 6.69
C VAL A 242 23.30 -8.12 5.21
N ASP A 243 24.43 -8.71 4.85
CA ASP A 243 24.65 -9.25 3.51
C ASP A 243 23.76 -10.49 3.36
N PHE A 244 22.61 -10.35 2.69
CA PHE A 244 21.78 -11.50 2.36
C PHE A 244 22.58 -12.45 1.45
N HIS A 245 22.91 -13.64 1.94
CA HIS A 245 23.37 -14.71 1.05
C HIS A 245 22.27 -15.00 0.04
N ASP A 246 22.53 -14.67 -1.23
CA ASP A 246 21.63 -14.96 -2.34
C ASP A 246 21.38 -16.47 -2.34
N PRO A 247 20.13 -16.96 -2.38
CA PRO A 247 19.84 -18.39 -2.49
C PRO A 247 20.61 -19.09 -3.62
N LYS A 248 21.02 -18.34 -4.66
CA LYS A 248 21.88 -18.82 -5.76
C LYS A 248 23.31 -19.16 -5.33
N ASP A 249 23.77 -18.71 -4.17
CA ASP A 249 25.09 -19.04 -3.62
C ASP A 249 25.19 -20.49 -3.12
N ARG A 250 24.04 -21.17 -3.00
CA ARG A 250 23.99 -22.60 -2.65
C ARG A 250 24.53 -23.51 -3.74
N ASP A 251 24.43 -23.08 -5.00
CA ASP A 251 24.82 -23.89 -6.18
C ASP A 251 26.22 -23.53 -6.72
N LEU A 252 26.93 -22.59 -6.09
CA LEU A 252 28.28 -22.22 -6.49
C LEU A 252 29.28 -23.30 -6.10
N SER A 253 30.17 -23.65 -7.02
CA SER A 253 31.32 -24.51 -6.74
C SER A 253 32.26 -23.87 -5.70
N ASP A 254 33.06 -24.67 -5.00
CA ASP A 254 33.97 -24.17 -3.97
C ASP A 254 34.92 -23.07 -4.51
N LYS A 255 35.34 -23.18 -5.77
CA LYS A 255 36.16 -22.15 -6.44
C LYS A 255 35.40 -20.85 -6.69
N GLU A 256 34.12 -20.90 -7.01
CA GLU A 256 33.28 -19.72 -7.20
C GLU A 256 32.97 -19.04 -5.86
N ARG A 257 32.78 -19.82 -4.80
CA ARG A 257 32.63 -19.30 -3.43
C ARG A 257 33.89 -18.62 -2.95
N GLU A 258 35.06 -19.23 -3.17
CA GLU A 258 36.35 -18.67 -2.76
C GLU A 258 36.65 -17.36 -3.50
N LYS A 259 36.36 -17.30 -4.80
CA LYS A 259 36.45 -16.06 -5.58
C LYS A 259 35.49 -14.98 -5.06
N LYS A 260 34.23 -15.33 -4.80
CA LYS A 260 33.23 -14.39 -4.28
C LYS A 260 33.58 -13.87 -2.89
N ASN A 261 34.11 -14.72 -2.01
CA ASN A 261 34.58 -14.34 -0.68
C ASN A 261 35.77 -13.39 -0.76
N LYS A 262 36.71 -13.64 -1.68
CA LYS A 262 37.83 -12.74 -1.93
C LYS A 262 37.38 -11.39 -2.47
N ASP A 263 36.46 -11.37 -3.44
CA ASP A 263 35.86 -10.14 -3.98
C ASP A 263 35.12 -9.35 -2.88
N LYS A 264 34.51 -10.06 -1.92
CA LYS A 264 33.86 -9.47 -0.75
C LYS A 264 34.87 -8.90 0.25
N GLU A 265 35.92 -9.63 0.61
CA GLU A 265 36.98 -9.12 1.49
C GLU A 265 37.68 -7.88 0.93
N ASP A 266 37.96 -7.88 -0.38
CA ASP A 266 38.58 -6.74 -1.06
C ASP A 266 37.63 -5.53 -1.08
N ARG A 267 36.32 -5.76 -1.21
CA ARG A 267 35.29 -4.72 -1.10
C ARG A 267 35.18 -4.17 0.33
N GLU A 268 35.17 -5.03 1.34
CA GLU A 268 35.13 -4.61 2.76
C GLU A 268 36.38 -3.84 3.18
N LYS A 269 37.57 -4.25 2.72
CA LYS A 269 38.82 -3.48 2.94
C LYS A 269 38.73 -2.10 2.33
N LYS A 270 38.24 -2.01 1.09
CA LYS A 270 38.04 -0.74 0.40
C LYS A 270 37.01 0.15 1.09
N GLU A 271 35.89 -0.41 1.54
CA GLU A 271 34.87 0.32 2.30
C GLU A 271 35.42 0.84 3.64
N LYS A 272 36.27 0.06 4.34
CA LYS A 272 36.98 0.52 5.56
C LYS A 272 38.02 1.61 5.29
N GLU A 273 38.67 1.60 4.13
CA GLU A 273 39.57 2.68 3.69
C GLU A 273 38.79 3.95 3.34
N ASP A 274 37.67 3.83 2.61
CA ASP A 274 36.77 4.93 2.27
C ASP A 274 36.10 5.54 3.53
N GLU A 275 35.85 4.72 4.56
CA GLU A 275 35.34 5.14 5.87
C GLU A 275 36.37 5.95 6.67
N LYS A 276 37.65 5.53 6.65
CA LYS A 276 38.75 6.29 7.25
C LYS A 276 39.02 7.64 6.55
N GLU A 277 38.72 7.75 5.25
CA GLU A 277 38.83 8.99 4.49
C GLU A 277 37.61 9.93 4.63
N GLY A 278 36.61 9.58 5.44
CA GLY A 278 35.38 10.39 5.59
C GLY A 278 34.53 10.45 4.32
N LYS A 279 34.73 9.51 3.39
CA LYS A 279 34.02 9.42 2.09
C LYS A 279 32.84 8.46 2.11
N ASN A 280 32.44 7.94 3.27
CA ASN A 280 31.34 6.99 3.38
C ASN A 280 29.98 7.69 3.17
N LYS A 281 29.67 8.03 1.92
CA LYS A 281 28.29 8.27 1.50
C LYS A 281 27.62 6.90 1.49
N GLU A 282 26.76 6.65 2.49
CA GLU A 282 25.85 5.50 2.46
C GLU A 282 25.22 5.41 1.06
N LYS A 283 25.52 4.34 0.32
CA LYS A 283 24.95 4.15 -1.01
C LYS A 283 23.48 3.79 -0.85
N HIS A 284 22.61 4.76 -1.08
CA HIS A 284 21.17 4.54 -1.12
C HIS A 284 20.84 3.43 -2.14
N ARG A 285 19.97 2.49 -1.74
CA ARG A 285 19.48 1.42 -2.60
C ARG A 285 18.33 1.95 -3.44
N LEU A 286 18.41 1.79 -4.77
CA LEU A 286 17.25 1.98 -5.62
C LEU A 286 16.38 0.73 -5.50
N SER A 287 15.10 0.93 -5.22
CA SER A 287 14.16 -0.17 -5.01
C SER A 287 12.88 0.05 -5.82
N THR A 288 12.40 -0.99 -6.46
CA THR A 288 11.10 -1.03 -7.12
C THR A 288 10.00 -1.10 -6.07
N VAL A 289 9.17 -0.05 -6.05
CA VAL A 289 8.01 0.05 -5.18
C VAL A 289 6.89 -0.86 -5.67
N GLY A 290 6.68 -0.87 -6.99
CA GLY A 290 5.66 -1.68 -7.63
C GLY A 290 5.41 -1.34 -9.09
N PHE A 291 4.37 -1.98 -9.63
CA PHE A 291 3.99 -1.97 -11.04
C PHE A 291 2.49 -1.68 -11.20
N ALA A 292 2.10 -1.06 -12.31
CA ALA A 292 0.70 -0.81 -12.64
C ALA A 292 0.46 -1.04 -14.14
N CYS A 293 -0.73 -1.52 -14.51
CA CYS A 293 -1.12 -1.80 -15.89
C CYS A 293 -2.47 -1.16 -16.23
N HIS A 294 -2.59 -0.62 -17.45
CA HIS A 294 -3.81 0.00 -17.95
C HIS A 294 -3.95 -0.13 -19.47
N ALA A 295 -5.15 -0.40 -19.97
CA ALA A 295 -5.39 -0.52 -21.40
C ALA A 295 -5.28 0.85 -22.09
N VAL A 296 -4.58 0.89 -23.23
CA VAL A 296 -4.54 2.10 -24.07
C VAL A 296 -5.77 2.17 -24.96
N PHE A 297 -6.20 1.03 -25.50
CA PHE A 297 -7.37 0.92 -26.37
C PHE A 297 -8.44 0.03 -25.75
N LEU A 298 -9.68 0.32 -26.10
CA LEU A 298 -10.84 -0.51 -25.79
C LEU A 298 -11.51 -0.91 -27.10
N ASP A 299 -12.02 -2.13 -27.16
CA ASP A 299 -12.91 -2.59 -28.22
C ASP A 299 -14.21 -1.75 -28.19
N ALA A 300 -14.66 -1.30 -29.36
CA ALA A 300 -15.73 -0.31 -29.46
C ALA A 300 -17.11 -0.87 -29.06
N GLU A 301 -17.30 -2.19 -29.15
CA GLU A 301 -18.57 -2.86 -28.82
C GLU A 301 -18.61 -3.27 -27.35
N SER A 302 -17.59 -4.00 -26.90
CA SER A 302 -17.52 -4.56 -25.54
C SER A 302 -17.04 -3.54 -24.49
N GLY A 303 -16.19 -2.59 -24.88
CA GLY A 303 -15.56 -1.65 -23.96
C GLY A 303 -14.45 -2.25 -23.07
N ASP A 304 -14.06 -3.48 -23.38
CA ASP A 304 -12.92 -4.19 -22.79
C ASP A 304 -11.66 -4.01 -23.63
N GLN A 305 -10.51 -4.36 -23.08
CA GLN A 305 -9.27 -4.36 -23.85
C GLN A 305 -9.31 -5.46 -24.92
N PRO A 306 -8.97 -5.16 -26.19
CA PRO A 306 -8.80 -6.18 -27.22
C PRO A 306 -7.72 -7.22 -26.84
N ASP A 307 -8.01 -8.50 -27.05
CA ASP A 307 -7.11 -9.62 -26.78
C ASP A 307 -6.30 -10.05 -28.02
N ALA A 308 -6.71 -9.63 -29.21
CA ALA A 308 -6.10 -9.96 -30.48
C ALA A 308 -5.87 -8.73 -31.36
N LYS A 309 -4.80 -8.78 -32.16
CA LYS A 309 -4.47 -7.74 -33.15
C LYS A 309 -5.51 -7.59 -34.26
N ALA A 310 -6.38 -8.60 -34.43
CA ALA A 310 -7.41 -8.62 -35.46
C ALA A 310 -8.65 -7.76 -35.12
N CYS A 311 -8.73 -7.18 -33.92
CA CYS A 311 -9.80 -6.24 -33.56
C CYS A 311 -9.77 -5.03 -34.50
N SER A 312 -10.80 -4.89 -35.33
CA SER A 312 -10.88 -3.87 -36.37
C SER A 312 -11.40 -2.52 -35.87
N GLU A 313 -12.26 -2.54 -34.85
CA GLU A 313 -12.91 -1.34 -34.31
C GLU A 313 -12.58 -1.17 -32.83
N TYR A 314 -11.69 -0.22 -32.56
CA TYR A 314 -11.28 0.12 -31.20
C TYR A 314 -11.21 1.64 -31.03
N VAL A 315 -11.29 2.07 -29.79
CA VAL A 315 -11.28 3.47 -29.38
C VAL A 315 -10.16 3.71 -28.37
N LEU A 316 -9.67 4.94 -28.28
CA LEU A 316 -8.76 5.31 -27.19
C LEU A 316 -9.50 5.21 -25.85
N ASN A 317 -8.86 4.59 -24.86
CA ASN A 317 -9.29 4.62 -23.46
C ASN A 317 -9.03 6.02 -22.87
N GLU A 318 -9.67 7.03 -23.45
CA GLU A 318 -9.41 8.43 -23.17
C GLU A 318 -9.97 8.82 -21.79
N GLY A 319 -9.15 9.48 -20.98
CA GLY A 319 -9.56 9.88 -19.65
C GLY A 319 -8.43 10.10 -18.67
N SER A 320 -8.82 10.24 -17.40
CA SER A 320 -7.92 10.34 -16.25
C SER A 320 -8.22 9.18 -15.32
N PHE A 321 -7.19 8.47 -14.88
CA PHE A 321 -7.31 7.20 -14.19
C PHE A 321 -6.40 7.16 -12.96
N GLN A 322 -6.94 6.61 -11.88
CA GLN A 322 -6.21 6.16 -10.70
C GLN A 322 -6.09 4.65 -10.82
N ILE A 323 -4.85 4.16 -10.89
CA ILE A 323 -4.54 2.74 -11.17
C ILE A 323 -3.84 2.14 -9.93
N PRO A 324 -4.23 0.94 -9.48
CA PRO A 324 -3.60 0.30 -8.34
C PRO A 324 -2.14 -0.06 -8.65
N VAL A 325 -1.29 0.04 -7.63
CA VAL A 325 0.11 -0.40 -7.71
C VAL A 325 0.22 -1.80 -7.11
N HIS A 326 0.84 -2.73 -7.82
CA HIS A 326 1.10 -4.11 -7.41
C HIS A 326 2.56 -4.31 -7.05
N ARG A 327 2.83 -5.27 -6.17
CA ARG A 327 4.17 -5.50 -5.59
C ARG A 327 5.09 -6.27 -6.51
N THR A 328 4.53 -7.05 -7.43
CA THR A 328 5.24 -7.87 -8.40
C THR A 328 4.88 -7.46 -9.82
N GLY A 329 5.86 -7.55 -10.73
CA GLY A 329 5.66 -7.28 -12.15
C GLY A 329 5.08 -8.48 -12.89
N LEU A 330 5.13 -8.43 -14.23
CA LEU A 330 4.71 -9.54 -15.09
C LEU A 330 5.55 -10.80 -14.83
N GLN A 331 4.88 -11.95 -14.84
CA GLN A 331 5.55 -13.25 -14.83
C GLN A 331 6.16 -13.56 -16.19
N LYS A 332 7.23 -14.35 -16.20
CA LYS A 332 7.89 -14.75 -17.46
C LYS A 332 6.92 -15.52 -18.34
N GLY A 333 6.75 -15.07 -19.59
CA GLY A 333 5.88 -15.70 -20.59
C GLY A 333 4.41 -15.32 -20.49
N GLN A 334 4.03 -14.47 -19.54
CA GLN A 334 2.68 -13.93 -19.43
C GLN A 334 2.45 -12.83 -20.48
N SER A 335 1.30 -12.87 -21.17
CA SER A 335 0.87 -11.78 -22.05
C SER A 335 0.58 -10.49 -21.27
N LEU A 336 0.85 -9.34 -21.90
CA LEU A 336 0.61 -8.03 -21.31
C LEU A 336 -0.82 -7.54 -21.61
N THR A 337 -1.58 -7.29 -20.55
CA THR A 337 -2.96 -6.79 -20.56
C THR A 337 -3.15 -5.90 -19.33
N GLU A 338 -4.24 -5.14 -19.30
CA GLU A 338 -4.64 -4.34 -18.15
C GLU A 338 -4.84 -5.18 -16.87
N ARG A 339 -5.19 -6.46 -17.04
CA ARG A 339 -5.44 -7.43 -15.97
C ARG A 339 -4.23 -8.30 -15.64
N SER A 340 -3.09 -8.09 -16.29
CA SER A 340 -1.89 -8.93 -16.08
C SER A 340 -1.37 -8.91 -14.64
N LEU A 341 -1.77 -7.92 -13.83
CA LEU A 341 -1.39 -7.81 -12.44
C LEU A 341 -2.52 -8.15 -11.45
N ASP A 342 -3.72 -8.53 -11.90
CA ASP A 342 -4.87 -8.76 -11.00
C ASP A 342 -4.62 -9.89 -9.99
N GLY A 343 -3.79 -10.89 -10.34
CA GLY A 343 -3.35 -11.95 -9.44
C GLY A 343 -2.12 -11.59 -8.57
N SER A 344 -1.49 -10.44 -8.82
CA SER A 344 -0.31 -9.98 -8.08
C SER A 344 -0.73 -9.24 -6.81
N PRO A 345 -0.04 -9.43 -5.67
CA PRO A 345 -0.39 -8.75 -4.43
C PRO A 345 -0.36 -7.22 -4.57
N LEU A 346 -1.41 -6.55 -4.10
CA LEU A 346 -1.52 -5.08 -4.10
C LEU A 346 -0.53 -4.43 -3.14
N ARG A 347 0.00 -3.27 -3.52
CA ARG A 347 0.66 -2.33 -2.62
C ARG A 347 -0.42 -1.48 -1.95
N LYS A 348 -0.83 -1.91 -0.76
CA LYS A 348 -1.98 -1.31 -0.04
C LYS A 348 -1.92 0.21 0.02
N CYS A 349 -3.05 0.85 -0.25
CA CYS A 349 -3.26 2.29 -0.34
C CYS A 349 -2.53 3.01 -1.49
N CYS A 350 -1.63 2.37 -2.24
CA CYS A 350 -0.77 3.04 -3.22
C CYS A 350 -1.35 2.95 -4.64
N THR A 351 -1.46 4.11 -5.29
CA THR A 351 -2.04 4.22 -6.65
C THR A 351 -1.30 5.24 -7.50
N VAL A 352 -1.22 5.02 -8.80
CA VAL A 352 -0.65 5.99 -9.77
C VAL A 352 -1.75 6.76 -10.51
N LEU A 353 -1.53 8.05 -10.76
CA LEU A 353 -2.42 8.92 -11.52
C LEU A 353 -1.92 9.09 -12.95
N VAL A 354 -2.76 8.74 -13.92
CA VAL A 354 -2.43 8.69 -15.34
C VAL A 354 -3.52 9.36 -16.15
N ARG A 355 -3.15 9.97 -17.28
CA ARG A 355 -4.11 10.42 -18.29
C ARG A 355 -3.72 9.95 -19.68
N LEU A 356 -4.72 9.53 -20.43
CA LEU A 356 -4.65 9.27 -21.86
C LEU A 356 -5.51 10.33 -22.55
N VAL A 357 -4.91 11.08 -23.46
CA VAL A 357 -5.58 12.20 -24.15
C VAL A 357 -5.38 12.02 -25.65
N ARG A 358 -6.46 12.12 -26.44
CA ARG A 358 -6.34 12.07 -27.90
C ARG A 358 -5.55 13.28 -28.40
N ALA A 359 -4.62 13.06 -29.32
CA ALA A 359 -3.81 14.14 -29.87
C ALA A 359 -4.68 15.08 -30.73
N PRO A 360 -4.53 16.40 -30.60
CA PRO A 360 -5.26 17.34 -31.45
C PRO A 360 -4.80 17.22 -32.91
N ARG A 361 -5.72 17.47 -33.84
CA ARG A 361 -5.46 17.51 -35.27
C ARG A 361 -5.47 18.96 -35.77
N SER A 362 -4.84 19.19 -36.92
CA SER A 362 -4.92 20.44 -37.67
C SER A 362 -6.36 20.79 -38.02
N ALA A 363 -6.62 22.05 -38.39
CA ALA A 363 -7.97 22.54 -38.67
C ALA A 363 -8.67 21.80 -39.82
N ASP A 364 -7.91 21.24 -40.77
CA ASP A 364 -8.40 20.40 -41.86
C ASP A 364 -8.63 18.93 -41.43
N GLY A 365 -8.25 18.57 -40.21
CA GLY A 365 -8.35 17.21 -39.67
C GLY A 365 -7.33 16.22 -40.22
N LEU A 366 -6.43 16.63 -41.12
CA LEU A 366 -5.56 15.71 -41.85
C LEU A 366 -4.29 15.34 -41.08
N GLN A 367 -3.70 16.29 -40.36
CA GLN A 367 -2.43 16.12 -39.67
C GLN A 367 -2.61 16.10 -38.16
N VAL A 368 -2.05 15.09 -37.49
CA VAL A 368 -1.96 15.11 -36.02
C VAL A 368 -0.86 16.09 -35.60
N LEU A 369 -1.21 16.98 -34.69
CA LEU A 369 -0.29 18.00 -34.19
C LEU A 369 0.65 17.40 -33.12
N THR A 370 1.88 17.92 -33.09
CA THR A 370 2.89 17.62 -32.07
C THR A 370 3.46 18.92 -31.54
N SER A 371 3.81 18.97 -30.25
CA SER A 371 4.47 20.13 -29.68
C SER A 371 5.89 20.34 -30.23
N LYS A 372 6.47 19.37 -30.93
CA LYS A 372 7.80 19.51 -31.54
C LYS A 372 7.82 20.43 -32.76
N ASP A 373 6.69 20.51 -33.47
CA ASP A 373 6.59 21.29 -34.70
C ASP A 373 6.16 22.74 -34.43
N ILE A 374 5.84 23.06 -33.18
CA ILE A 374 5.33 24.38 -32.77
C ILE A 374 6.27 24.99 -31.75
N ASP A 375 7.09 25.95 -32.19
CA ASP A 375 8.00 26.72 -31.33
C ASP A 375 7.25 27.84 -30.58
N VAL A 376 6.46 27.43 -29.58
CA VAL A 376 5.67 28.33 -28.73
C VAL A 376 5.77 27.92 -27.26
N GLY A 377 5.46 28.86 -26.36
CA GLY A 377 5.43 28.58 -24.92
C GLY A 377 4.30 27.63 -24.51
N GLU A 378 4.42 27.03 -23.31
CA GLU A 378 3.45 26.05 -22.80
C GLU A 378 2.01 26.57 -22.70
N GLU A 379 1.80 27.87 -22.44
CA GLU A 379 0.44 28.47 -22.43
C GLU A 379 -0.22 28.36 -23.80
N GLU A 380 0.55 28.54 -24.86
CA GLU A 380 0.07 28.42 -26.23
C GLU A 380 -0.16 26.95 -26.59
N LEU A 381 0.75 26.06 -26.18
CA LEU A 381 0.53 24.62 -26.32
C LEU A 381 -0.75 24.16 -25.60
N GLU A 382 -1.03 24.70 -24.41
CA GLU A 382 -2.25 24.43 -23.65
C GLU A 382 -3.49 24.95 -24.39
N ARG A 383 -3.44 26.17 -24.94
CA ARG A 383 -4.54 26.70 -25.76
C ARG A 383 -4.79 25.89 -27.03
N LEU A 384 -3.72 25.36 -27.64
CA LEU A 384 -3.80 24.49 -28.81
C LEU A 384 -4.21 23.05 -28.47
N GLY A 385 -4.42 22.73 -27.19
CA GLY A 385 -4.75 21.36 -26.74
C GLY A 385 -3.57 20.39 -26.81
N LEU A 386 -2.38 20.87 -27.15
CA LEU A 386 -1.13 20.09 -27.15
C LEU A 386 -0.56 19.92 -25.76
N LEU A 387 -0.99 20.68 -24.76
CA LEU A 387 -0.60 20.47 -23.38
C LEU A 387 -1.83 20.47 -22.48
N VAL A 388 -2.22 19.31 -21.97
CA VAL A 388 -3.31 19.23 -20.99
C VAL A 388 -2.73 19.22 -19.58
N ARG A 389 -3.00 20.26 -18.81
CA ARG A 389 -2.62 20.33 -17.39
C ARG A 389 -3.42 19.31 -16.57
N PRO A 390 -2.80 18.68 -15.57
CA PRO A 390 -3.53 17.85 -14.62
C PRO A 390 -4.51 18.70 -13.83
N LYS A 391 -5.66 18.12 -13.51
CA LYS A 391 -6.64 18.75 -12.62
C LYS A 391 -6.34 18.34 -11.18
N PRO A 392 -6.63 19.20 -10.18
CA PRO A 392 -6.52 18.84 -8.79
C PRO A 392 -7.32 17.57 -8.46
N TYR A 393 -6.76 16.69 -7.62
CA TYR A 393 -7.34 15.38 -7.32
C TYR A 393 -8.73 15.49 -6.68
N HIS A 394 -8.91 16.40 -5.71
CA HIS A 394 -10.20 16.66 -5.04
C HIS A 394 -11.34 17.08 -5.98
N LEU A 395 -11.06 17.43 -7.25
CA LEU A 395 -12.11 17.68 -8.26
C LEU A 395 -12.72 16.40 -8.82
N ALA A 396 -12.34 15.23 -8.29
CA ALA A 396 -12.91 13.92 -8.64
C ALA A 396 -12.85 13.65 -10.16
N LYS A 397 -11.69 13.89 -10.77
CA LYS A 397 -11.48 13.72 -12.22
C LYS A 397 -10.78 12.42 -12.60
N TYR A 398 -10.04 11.81 -11.70
CA TYR A 398 -9.41 10.52 -11.93
C TYR A 398 -10.39 9.41 -11.58
N SER A 399 -10.74 8.57 -12.56
CA SER A 399 -11.53 7.38 -12.33
C SER A 399 -10.81 6.43 -11.40
N SER A 400 -11.51 5.93 -10.40
CA SER A 400 -10.96 5.13 -9.31
C SER A 400 -11.68 3.79 -9.16
N GLU A 401 -12.44 3.38 -10.18
CA GLU A 401 -13.25 2.16 -10.20
C GLU A 401 -12.46 0.90 -9.81
N ARG A 402 -11.20 0.78 -10.28
CA ARG A 402 -10.29 -0.32 -9.96
C ARG A 402 -9.52 -0.16 -8.65
N CYS A 403 -9.71 0.95 -7.95
CA CYS A 403 -8.97 1.33 -6.74
C CYS A 403 -9.85 1.36 -5.48
N LYS A 404 -11.02 0.71 -5.49
CA LYS A 404 -11.92 0.68 -4.34
C LYS A 404 -11.18 0.12 -3.11
N PRO A 405 -11.12 0.87 -1.99
CA PRO A 405 -10.43 0.42 -0.79
C PRO A 405 -10.98 -0.91 -0.28
N THR A 406 -10.09 -1.84 0.02
CA THR A 406 -10.44 -2.99 0.86
C THR A 406 -10.75 -2.54 2.30
N PRO A 407 -11.47 -3.33 3.13
CA PRO A 407 -11.70 -2.97 4.54
C PRO A 407 -10.40 -2.68 5.31
N MET A 408 -9.35 -3.45 5.02
CA MET A 408 -8.01 -3.20 5.55
C MET A 408 -7.44 -1.86 5.10
N GLU A 409 -7.59 -1.47 3.83
CA GLU A 409 -7.10 -0.17 3.36
C GLU A 409 -7.89 0.99 3.95
N ALA A 410 -9.21 0.85 4.08
CA ALA A 410 -10.04 1.83 4.78
C ALA A 410 -9.55 2.07 6.22
N PHE A 411 -9.10 1.02 6.89
CA PHE A 411 -8.46 1.10 8.21
C PHE A 411 -7.07 1.77 8.19
N LEU A 412 -6.28 1.57 7.13
CA LEU A 412 -4.91 2.10 7.02
C LEU A 412 -4.84 3.56 6.54
N TYR A 413 -5.83 4.04 5.78
CA TYR A 413 -5.82 5.39 5.20
C TYR A 413 -5.73 6.54 6.23
N PRO A 414 -6.41 6.51 7.39
CA PRO A 414 -6.26 7.54 8.40
C PRO A 414 -4.81 7.74 8.84
N SER A 415 -4.05 6.66 9.06
CA SER A 415 -2.61 6.76 9.39
C SER A 415 -1.81 7.37 8.24
N ARG A 416 -2.12 7.01 6.98
CA ARG A 416 -1.46 7.58 5.79
C ARG A 416 -1.70 9.08 5.66
N LEU A 417 -2.91 9.55 5.93
CA LEU A 417 -3.25 10.98 5.95
C LEU A 417 -2.59 11.72 7.12
N ALA A 418 -2.53 11.10 8.30
CA ALA A 418 -1.88 11.70 9.47
C ALA A 418 -0.39 11.94 9.24
N ARG A 419 0.31 10.98 8.61
CA ARG A 419 1.72 11.07 8.22
C ARG A 419 2.05 12.34 7.43
N GLU A 420 1.15 12.79 6.57
CA GLU A 420 1.37 13.97 5.71
C GLU A 420 1.47 15.28 6.48
N LYS A 421 0.95 15.36 7.71
CA LYS A 421 0.98 16.58 8.51
C LYS A 421 2.39 16.97 8.99
N THR A 422 3.33 16.03 8.95
CA THR A 422 4.67 16.16 9.56
C THR A 422 5.79 16.35 8.52
N VAL A 423 5.49 16.46 7.23
CA VAL A 423 6.49 16.25 6.16
C VAL A 423 7.10 17.55 5.63
N MET A 424 8.43 17.58 5.57
CA MET A 424 9.25 18.55 4.85
C MET A 424 9.04 18.44 3.33
N PRO A 425 9.11 19.53 2.54
CA PRO A 425 9.00 19.46 1.08
C PRO A 425 9.92 18.40 0.49
N ALA A 426 9.49 17.73 -0.60
CA ALA A 426 10.25 16.63 -1.20
C ALA A 426 11.71 17.03 -1.41
N ALA A 427 11.98 18.24 -1.90
CA ALA A 427 13.34 18.76 -2.09
C ALA A 427 14.24 18.74 -0.85
N THR A 428 13.74 19.02 0.35
CA THR A 428 14.58 19.03 1.55
C THR A 428 14.93 17.61 1.98
N SER A 429 13.97 16.69 1.92
CA SER A 429 14.22 15.25 2.14
C SER A 429 15.13 14.67 1.05
N MET A 430 14.99 15.12 -0.21
CA MET A 430 15.78 14.69 -1.35
C MET A 430 17.26 15.11 -1.27
N VAL A 431 17.55 16.31 -0.79
CA VAL A 431 18.93 16.80 -0.67
C VAL A 431 19.66 16.12 0.50
N GLN A 432 18.95 15.92 1.63
CA GLN A 432 19.48 15.15 2.76
C GLN A 432 19.75 13.68 2.40
N SER A 433 18.86 13.04 1.62
CA SER A 433 18.93 11.62 1.26
C SER A 433 19.75 11.28 0.01
N THR A 434 20.50 12.22 -0.56
CA THR A 434 21.43 11.95 -1.69
C THR A 434 22.88 12.28 -1.34
N GLY A 435 23.14 12.66 -0.08
CA GLY A 435 24.44 13.21 0.35
C GLY A 435 24.82 14.46 -0.45
N GLY A 436 23.82 15.23 -0.89
CA GLY A 436 23.93 16.33 -1.85
C GLY A 436 24.12 17.71 -1.21
N GLY A 437 24.90 17.82 -0.12
CA GLY A 437 25.10 19.07 0.61
C GLY A 437 23.81 19.64 1.21
N GLU A 438 23.83 20.88 1.70
CA GLU A 438 22.61 21.61 2.08
C GLU A 438 22.02 22.35 0.88
N LEU A 439 20.70 22.59 0.89
CA LEU A 439 20.09 23.52 -0.06
C LEU A 439 20.62 24.92 0.23
N THR A 440 21.07 25.61 -0.81
CA THR A 440 21.37 27.05 -0.69
C THR A 440 20.06 27.81 -0.42
N GLY A 441 20.11 28.91 0.34
CA GLY A 441 18.92 29.73 0.63
C GLY A 441 18.21 30.27 -0.64
N ASP A 442 18.89 30.25 -1.77
CA ASP A 442 18.33 30.56 -3.08
C ASP A 442 17.59 29.37 -3.72
N GLU A 443 18.09 28.15 -3.57
CA GLU A 443 17.37 26.93 -3.96
C GLU A 443 16.11 26.78 -3.10
N GLU A 444 16.18 27.04 -1.79
CA GLU A 444 15.00 27.03 -0.91
C GLU A 444 13.94 28.05 -1.34
N ARG A 445 14.35 29.28 -1.71
CA ARG A 445 13.44 30.29 -2.22
C ARG A 445 12.80 29.87 -3.55
N ALA A 446 13.57 29.22 -4.43
CA ALA A 446 13.05 28.69 -5.69
C ALA A 446 12.03 27.54 -5.48
N LEU A 447 12.18 26.76 -4.42
CA LEU A 447 11.27 25.67 -4.06
C LEU A 447 9.97 26.15 -3.39
N LYS A 448 9.99 27.32 -2.75
CA LYS A 448 8.82 27.97 -2.14
C LYS A 448 7.88 28.61 -3.17
N ASP A 449 8.31 28.81 -4.42
CA ASP A 449 7.42 29.21 -5.52
C ASP A 449 6.62 28.00 -6.01
N PHE A 450 5.47 27.75 -5.38
CA PHE A 450 4.53 26.67 -5.69
C PHE A 450 3.73 26.94 -6.97
N THR A 451 4.39 27.34 -8.05
CA THR A 451 3.82 27.31 -9.40
C THR A 451 4.35 26.10 -10.18
N PRO A 452 3.93 24.84 -9.85
CA PRO A 452 4.38 23.64 -10.56
C PRO A 452 4.25 23.74 -12.09
N PHE A 453 3.31 24.57 -12.54
CA PHE A 453 2.82 24.65 -13.91
C PHE A 453 3.31 25.86 -14.72
N GLU A 454 4.22 26.70 -14.22
CA GLU A 454 4.79 27.81 -15.01
C GLU A 454 6.28 27.57 -15.34
N PRO A 455 6.62 27.07 -16.54
CA PRO A 455 8.01 26.83 -16.92
C PRO A 455 8.82 28.10 -17.16
N SER A 456 8.16 29.22 -17.46
CA SER A 456 8.79 30.53 -17.60
C SER A 456 9.49 31.00 -16.32
N ARG A 457 9.22 30.32 -15.20
CA ARG A 457 9.90 30.49 -13.90
C ARG A 457 10.92 29.39 -13.58
N PHE A 458 11.29 28.51 -14.51
CA PHE A 458 12.42 27.58 -14.31
C PHE A 458 13.72 28.37 -14.22
N SER A 459 14.03 28.84 -13.01
CA SER A 459 15.34 29.35 -12.68
C SER A 459 16.36 28.25 -12.96
N GLN A 460 17.56 28.64 -13.40
CA GLN A 460 18.67 27.71 -13.60
C GLN A 460 18.88 26.81 -12.37
N LYS A 461 18.65 27.36 -11.17
CA LYS A 461 18.72 26.66 -9.88
C LYS A 461 17.77 25.46 -9.76
N LEU A 462 16.54 25.54 -10.27
CA LEU A 462 15.61 24.39 -10.24
C LEU A 462 16.07 23.28 -11.20
N LYS A 463 16.75 23.62 -12.30
CA LYS A 463 17.40 22.62 -13.17
C LYS A 463 18.55 21.94 -12.45
N ASP A 464 19.32 22.68 -11.66
CA ASP A 464 20.44 22.14 -10.87
C ASP A 464 19.93 21.18 -9.78
N VAL A 465 18.83 21.52 -9.08
CA VAL A 465 18.19 20.60 -8.11
C VAL A 465 17.69 19.33 -8.80
N ARG A 466 17.01 19.42 -9.95
CA ARG A 466 16.59 18.23 -10.72
C ARG A 466 17.78 17.37 -11.16
N LYS A 467 18.89 18.02 -11.54
CA LYS A 467 20.12 17.30 -11.87
C LYS A 467 20.66 16.53 -10.67
N LYS A 468 20.73 17.14 -9.48
CA LYS A 468 21.11 16.45 -8.23
C LYS A 468 20.24 15.22 -7.95
N VAL A 469 18.91 15.36 -8.09
CA VAL A 469 17.95 14.25 -7.93
C VAL A 469 18.24 13.10 -8.90
N ARG A 470 18.43 13.43 -10.18
CA ARG A 470 18.74 12.44 -11.22
C ARG A 470 20.06 11.73 -10.97
N ASP A 471 21.09 12.48 -10.57
CA ASP A 471 22.41 11.92 -10.28
C ASP A 471 22.36 11.01 -9.03
N GLY A 472 21.56 11.36 -8.02
CA GLY A 472 21.26 10.50 -6.87
C GLY A 472 20.58 9.19 -7.26
N LEU A 473 19.55 9.25 -8.11
CA LEU A 473 18.85 8.05 -8.63
C LEU A 473 19.77 7.16 -9.48
N LYS A 474 20.68 7.74 -10.26
CA LYS A 474 21.61 7.00 -11.14
C LYS A 474 22.81 6.40 -10.41
N SER A 475 23.22 6.98 -9.29
CA SER A 475 24.37 6.50 -8.50
C SER A 475 24.00 5.37 -7.54
N ALA A 476 22.70 5.13 -7.34
CA ALA A 476 22.19 4.04 -6.52
C ALA A 476 22.48 2.66 -7.15
N THR A 477 22.58 1.65 -6.28
CA THR A 477 22.79 0.26 -6.70
C THR A 477 21.58 -0.30 -7.46
N MET A 478 21.78 -1.40 -8.20
CA MET A 478 20.76 -2.01 -9.06
C MET A 478 19.42 -2.21 -8.35
N PRO A 479 18.28 -2.05 -9.06
CA PRO A 479 16.97 -2.10 -8.44
C PRO A 479 16.69 -3.44 -7.74
N GLY A 480 16.48 -3.40 -6.42
CA GLY A 480 15.85 -4.49 -5.66
C GLY A 480 14.33 -4.27 -5.55
N LEU A 481 13.58 -5.20 -4.95
CA LEU A 481 12.23 -4.87 -4.47
C LEU A 481 12.35 -4.08 -3.17
N ILE A 482 11.45 -3.13 -2.96
CA ILE A 482 11.40 -2.37 -1.70
C ILE A 482 11.11 -3.31 -0.51
N ASN A 483 11.74 -3.06 0.64
CA ASN A 483 11.54 -3.87 1.83
C ASN A 483 10.10 -3.69 2.32
N ASN A 484 9.34 -4.79 2.35
CA ASN A 484 7.94 -4.77 2.73
C ASN A 484 7.73 -4.59 4.24
N SER A 485 8.76 -4.78 5.08
CA SER A 485 8.69 -4.59 6.53
C SER A 485 8.51 -3.13 6.93
N TYR A 486 8.94 -2.20 6.08
CA TYR A 486 8.96 -0.77 6.39
C TYR A 486 7.95 0.04 5.58
N VAL A 487 6.84 -0.60 5.18
CA VAL A 487 5.83 0.03 4.33
C VAL A 487 4.80 0.79 5.16
N PHE A 488 4.43 0.26 6.32
CA PHE A 488 3.47 0.83 7.25
C PHE A 488 4.02 0.77 8.66
N GLU A 489 4.06 1.93 9.31
CA GLU A 489 4.24 2.00 10.75
C GLU A 489 3.12 1.21 11.47
N SER A 490 3.55 0.35 12.37
CA SER A 490 2.72 -0.41 13.27
C SER A 490 2.03 0.54 14.24
N THR A 491 0.80 0.21 14.61
CA THR A 491 0.08 0.91 15.67
C THR A 491 -0.56 -0.13 16.59
N PRO A 492 -0.76 0.18 17.88
CA PRO A 492 -1.40 -0.75 18.81
C PRO A 492 -2.76 -1.26 18.29
N GLU A 493 -3.54 -0.42 17.60
CA GLU A 493 -4.85 -0.76 17.07
C GLU A 493 -4.79 -1.73 15.87
N LYS A 494 -3.73 -1.64 15.05
CA LYS A 494 -3.47 -2.59 13.95
C LYS A 494 -3.14 -3.96 14.53
N GLY A 495 -2.24 -3.94 15.51
CA GLY A 495 -1.66 -5.15 16.06
C GLY A 495 -0.89 -5.96 15.02
N PHE A 496 -0.63 -7.22 15.37
CA PHE A 496 0.05 -8.20 14.54
C PHE A 496 -0.41 -9.61 14.93
N LEU A 497 0.01 -10.58 14.14
CA LEU A 497 -0.35 -11.98 14.33
C LEU A 497 0.93 -12.80 14.47
N VAL A 498 0.95 -13.70 15.45
CA VAL A 498 2.08 -14.58 15.76
C VAL A 498 1.59 -16.02 15.74
N SER A 499 2.38 -16.92 15.18
CA SER A 499 2.11 -18.34 15.19
C SER A 499 3.39 -19.07 15.59
N VAL A 500 3.31 -19.95 16.59
CA VAL A 500 4.41 -20.84 16.97
C VAL A 500 4.09 -22.20 16.36
N ASP A 501 4.73 -22.53 15.25
CA ASP A 501 4.38 -23.71 14.44
C ASP A 501 5.14 -24.97 14.87
N GLY A 502 6.25 -24.87 15.59
CA GLY A 502 7.00 -26.05 15.98
C GLY A 502 8.35 -25.79 16.63
N MET A 503 9.08 -26.87 16.88
CA MET A 503 10.49 -26.83 17.26
C MET A 503 11.31 -27.80 16.42
N ASP A 504 12.59 -27.50 16.23
CA ASP A 504 13.55 -28.44 15.64
C ASP A 504 14.61 -28.83 16.67
N GLY A 505 15.06 -30.08 16.60
CA GLY A 505 16.21 -30.58 17.34
C GLY A 505 15.93 -30.93 18.80
N VAL A 506 14.68 -31.14 19.19
CA VAL A 506 14.31 -31.54 20.55
C VAL A 506 15.00 -32.88 20.90
N PRO A 507 15.76 -32.96 22.01
CA PRO A 507 16.48 -34.18 22.33
C PRO A 507 15.56 -35.38 22.56
N SER A 508 15.74 -36.45 21.76
CA SER A 508 14.88 -37.64 21.81
C SER A 508 14.89 -38.37 23.16
N HIS A 509 15.93 -38.18 23.96
CA HIS A 509 16.07 -38.80 25.29
C HIS A 509 15.25 -38.10 26.38
N LEU A 510 14.64 -36.94 26.11
CA LEU A 510 13.79 -36.24 27.07
C LEU A 510 12.55 -37.06 27.43
N GLY A 511 12.02 -37.87 26.50
CA GLY A 511 10.88 -38.76 26.77
C GLY A 511 9.69 -38.02 27.36
N TYR A 512 9.40 -36.82 26.85
CA TYR A 512 8.32 -35.98 27.34
C TYR A 512 6.95 -36.59 27.02
N GLY A 513 5.99 -36.43 27.93
CA GLY A 513 4.60 -36.82 27.71
C GLY A 513 3.84 -35.76 26.93
N TRP A 514 4.20 -34.49 27.13
CA TRP A 514 3.59 -33.35 26.45
C TRP A 514 4.57 -32.18 26.33
N LEU A 515 4.37 -31.35 25.30
CA LEU A 515 5.17 -30.16 24.99
C LEU A 515 4.26 -29.05 24.48
N GLY A 516 4.43 -27.84 25.00
CA GLY A 516 3.74 -26.65 24.51
C GLY A 516 4.45 -25.37 24.91
N CYS A 517 3.87 -24.23 24.53
CA CYS A 517 4.50 -22.92 24.72
C CYS A 517 3.55 -21.93 25.37
N LEU A 518 4.12 -21.01 26.15
CA LEU A 518 3.48 -19.77 26.56
C LEU A 518 4.08 -18.64 25.73
N VAL A 519 3.24 -17.82 25.13
CA VAL A 519 3.64 -16.66 24.33
C VAL A 519 3.17 -15.41 25.05
N SER A 520 4.09 -14.47 25.31
CA SER A 520 3.80 -13.22 26.03
C SER A 520 4.56 -12.03 25.44
N SER A 521 4.03 -10.81 25.57
CA SER A 521 4.69 -9.58 25.13
C SER A 521 5.70 -9.03 26.14
N PHE A 522 6.77 -8.40 25.64
CA PHE A 522 7.74 -7.64 26.44
C PHE A 522 8.29 -6.42 25.67
N PRO A 523 8.34 -5.22 26.28
CA PRO A 523 7.61 -4.79 27.47
C PRO A 523 6.08 -4.84 27.26
N PRO A 524 5.25 -4.90 28.32
CA PRO A 524 5.60 -4.73 29.74
C PRO A 524 6.16 -5.98 30.44
N GLY A 525 6.03 -7.18 29.85
CA GLY A 525 6.46 -8.42 30.51
C GLY A 525 5.63 -8.76 31.75
N SER A 526 4.37 -8.30 31.80
CA SER A 526 3.49 -8.42 32.98
C SER A 526 3.47 -9.83 33.55
N TYR A 527 3.45 -10.85 32.69
CA TYR A 527 3.49 -12.26 33.09
C TYR A 527 4.67 -12.62 34.01
N TYR A 528 5.85 -12.05 33.77
CA TYR A 528 7.06 -12.31 34.57
C TYR A 528 7.17 -11.41 35.80
N ASN A 529 6.43 -10.30 35.82
CA ASN A 529 6.45 -9.30 36.89
C ASN A 529 5.34 -9.51 37.93
N SER A 530 4.25 -10.18 37.56
CA SER A 530 3.08 -10.36 38.42
C SER A 530 2.99 -11.80 38.93
N GLU A 531 3.68 -12.12 40.03
CA GLU A 531 3.49 -13.40 40.70
C GLU A 531 2.00 -13.61 41.06
N GLY A 532 1.37 -14.62 40.45
CA GLY A 532 0.00 -15.03 40.78
C GLY A 532 -1.13 -14.21 40.18
N GLN A 533 -0.88 -13.33 39.20
CA GLN A 533 -1.95 -12.62 38.49
C GLN A 533 -2.17 -13.18 37.09
N ILE A 534 -3.44 -13.47 36.78
CA ILE A 534 -3.87 -13.81 35.42
C ILE A 534 -3.76 -12.53 34.58
N VAL A 535 -2.83 -12.52 33.64
CA VAL A 535 -2.66 -11.43 32.69
C VAL A 535 -3.26 -11.83 31.35
N THR A 536 -4.00 -10.92 30.72
CA THR A 536 -4.64 -11.13 29.41
C THR A 536 -3.64 -11.17 28.24
N GLU A 537 -2.35 -10.92 28.52
CA GLU A 537 -1.26 -10.80 27.53
C GLU A 537 -0.47 -12.11 27.36
N VAL A 538 -1.05 -13.25 27.73
CA VAL A 538 -0.42 -14.57 27.59
C VAL A 538 -1.31 -15.49 26.78
N LYS A 539 -0.69 -16.21 25.85
CA LYS A 539 -1.36 -17.21 25.03
C LYS A 539 -0.67 -18.56 25.15
N CYS A 540 -1.45 -19.63 25.15
CA CYS A 540 -0.94 -20.99 25.24
C CYS A 540 -1.00 -21.66 23.86
N VAL A 541 0.09 -22.28 23.44
CA VAL A 541 0.18 -23.08 22.22
C VAL A 541 0.31 -24.55 22.65
N THR A 542 -0.70 -25.34 22.35
CA THR A 542 -0.88 -26.67 22.96
C THR A 542 -1.30 -27.76 21.98
N SER A 543 -1.74 -27.39 20.76
CA SER A 543 -2.34 -28.31 19.79
C SER A 543 -1.27 -29.04 18.99
N LEU A 544 -0.66 -30.07 19.57
CA LEU A 544 0.44 -30.83 18.96
C LEU A 544 -0.01 -31.69 17.76
N ASP A 545 0.73 -31.66 16.65
CA ASP A 545 0.60 -32.62 15.56
C ASP A 545 1.32 -33.93 15.91
N TYR A 546 0.54 -34.95 16.26
CA TYR A 546 1.07 -36.27 16.64
C TYR A 546 1.74 -37.04 15.50
N LYS A 547 1.61 -36.59 14.26
CA LYS A 547 2.31 -37.18 13.11
C LYS A 547 3.72 -36.63 12.96
N ALA A 548 4.07 -35.55 13.68
CA ALA A 548 5.40 -34.99 13.69
C ALA A 548 6.41 -35.91 14.43
N ASP A 549 7.69 -35.84 14.03
CA ASP A 549 8.77 -36.50 14.77
C ASP A 549 8.87 -35.86 16.17
N ILE A 550 9.05 -36.65 17.22
CA ILE A 550 9.20 -36.16 18.61
C ILE A 550 10.40 -35.21 18.76
N ARG A 551 11.38 -35.25 17.85
CA ARG A 551 12.51 -34.31 17.77
C ARG A 551 12.18 -33.04 17.02
N GLU A 552 11.13 -33.05 16.21
CA GLU A 552 10.65 -31.94 15.41
C GLU A 552 9.15 -31.70 15.63
N PRO A 553 8.71 -31.49 16.88
CA PRO A 553 7.28 -31.32 17.17
C PRO A 553 6.71 -30.14 16.39
N ARG A 554 5.45 -30.27 15.99
CA ARG A 554 4.69 -29.23 15.27
C ARG A 554 3.40 -28.92 16.02
N TRP A 555 2.97 -27.68 15.96
CA TRP A 555 1.73 -27.20 16.54
C TRP A 555 0.75 -26.75 15.45
N LEU A 556 -0.53 -26.95 15.72
CA LEU A 556 -1.64 -26.70 14.81
C LEU A 556 -2.46 -25.46 15.22
N ASP A 557 -2.08 -24.78 16.31
CA ASP A 557 -2.80 -23.64 16.88
C ASP A 557 -2.92 -22.45 15.89
N GLY A 558 -1.97 -22.33 14.96
CA GLY A 558 -2.02 -21.32 13.91
C GLY A 558 -1.76 -19.91 14.43
N TYR A 559 -2.41 -18.91 13.82
CA TYR A 559 -2.15 -17.50 14.11
C TYR A 559 -2.97 -16.97 15.27
N ASP A 560 -2.27 -16.37 16.21
CA ASP A 560 -2.83 -15.62 17.32
C ASP A 560 -2.75 -14.13 17.10
N ARG A 561 -3.86 -13.43 17.37
CA ARG A 561 -3.94 -11.97 17.26
C ARG A 561 -3.49 -11.23 18.51
N TRP A 562 -2.64 -10.23 18.31
CA TRP A 562 -2.10 -9.33 19.34
C TRP A 562 -2.43 -7.89 18.97
N VAL A 563 -3.21 -7.20 19.80
CA VAL A 563 -3.65 -5.81 19.61
C VAL A 563 -3.55 -5.06 20.94
N GLY A 564 -3.47 -3.73 20.88
CA GLY A 564 -3.38 -2.87 22.07
C GLY A 564 -2.01 -2.86 22.74
N LEU A 565 -1.01 -3.57 22.18
CA LEU A 565 0.35 -3.55 22.70
C LEU A 565 1.02 -2.22 22.36
N GLU A 566 1.55 -1.56 23.38
CA GLU A 566 2.34 -0.34 23.22
C GLU A 566 3.83 -0.68 23.17
N ALA A 567 4.57 0.08 22.37
CA ALA A 567 6.02 -0.04 22.35
C ALA A 567 6.58 0.55 23.65
N SER A 568 7.79 0.15 24.02
CA SER A 568 8.54 0.89 25.03
C SER A 568 8.73 2.36 24.62
N PRO A 569 9.12 3.26 25.54
CA PRO A 569 9.53 4.63 25.19
C PRO A 569 10.63 4.70 24.13
N THR A 570 11.43 3.64 24.01
CA THR A 570 12.51 3.48 23.03
C THR A 570 12.07 2.81 21.73
N GLY A 571 10.79 2.44 21.60
CA GLY A 571 10.21 1.84 20.40
C GLY A 571 10.35 0.31 20.30
N MET A 572 10.86 -0.35 21.34
CA MET A 572 11.09 -1.80 21.34
C MET A 572 9.84 -2.59 21.76
N LEU A 573 9.61 -3.71 21.08
CA LEU A 573 8.66 -4.75 21.50
C LEU A 573 9.15 -6.11 21.01
N CYS A 574 9.06 -7.13 21.85
CA CYS A 574 9.31 -8.51 21.49
C CYS A 574 8.25 -9.45 22.08
N MET A 575 8.17 -10.65 21.53
CA MET A 575 7.43 -11.76 22.12
C MET A 575 8.42 -12.71 22.77
N ILE A 576 8.09 -13.15 23.97
CA ILE A 576 8.77 -14.23 24.67
C ILE A 576 7.98 -15.50 24.43
N ILE A 577 8.64 -16.52 23.91
CA ILE A 577 8.05 -17.85 23.67
C ILE A 577 8.70 -18.81 24.65
N ASP A 578 8.02 -19.06 25.75
CA ASP A 578 8.45 -19.90 26.84
C ASP A 578 7.99 -21.34 26.59
N VAL A 579 8.94 -22.26 26.41
CA VAL A 579 8.68 -23.67 26.10
C VAL A 579 8.59 -24.49 27.37
N ARG A 580 7.45 -25.18 27.54
CA ARG A 580 7.12 -26.00 28.69
C ARG A 580 6.99 -27.47 28.29
N VAL A 581 7.49 -28.34 29.15
CA VAL A 581 7.53 -29.79 28.96
C VAL A 581 6.89 -30.45 30.18
N ILE A 582 6.02 -31.43 29.95
CA ILE A 582 5.53 -32.31 31.01
C ILE A 582 6.25 -33.65 30.90
N PHE A 583 6.91 -34.05 31.98
CA PHE A 583 7.49 -35.40 32.10
C PHE A 583 6.54 -36.31 32.86
N THR A 584 6.32 -37.52 32.35
CA THR A 584 5.59 -38.56 33.07
C THR A 584 6.58 -39.35 33.92
N GLN A 585 6.65 -39.05 35.22
CA GLN A 585 7.45 -39.87 36.13
C GLN A 585 6.61 -41.06 36.63
N GLN A 586 7.09 -42.27 36.35
CA GLN A 586 6.54 -43.48 36.94
C GLN A 586 7.22 -43.77 38.27
N MET A 587 6.57 -43.39 39.38
CA MET A 587 7.04 -43.80 40.70
C MET A 587 6.46 -45.18 41.05
N SER A 588 7.32 -46.19 41.18
CA SER A 588 6.95 -47.43 41.84
C SER A 588 7.22 -47.31 43.33
N ARG A 589 6.20 -46.96 44.13
CA ARG A 589 6.32 -46.98 45.59
C ARG A 589 5.81 -48.31 46.12
N GLY A 590 6.73 -49.12 46.63
CA GLY A 590 6.41 -50.36 47.34
C GLY A 590 7.53 -50.66 48.31
N LEU A 591 7.32 -50.33 49.59
CA LEU A 591 8.08 -50.95 50.66
C LEU A 591 7.35 -52.26 51.01
N PHE A 592 8.07 -53.38 50.95
CA PHE A 592 7.62 -54.70 51.41
C PHE A 592 6.33 -55.25 50.77
N GLY A 593 6.40 -55.66 49.50
CA GLY A 593 5.51 -56.70 48.96
C GLY A 593 4.03 -56.35 48.72
N ALA A 594 3.56 -55.14 49.02
CA ALA A 594 2.20 -54.72 48.68
C ALA A 594 2.07 -54.37 47.17
N LYS A 595 0.91 -54.66 46.58
CA LYS A 595 0.58 -54.40 45.16
C LYS A 595 0.99 -52.97 44.78
N LYS A 596 1.90 -52.85 43.81
CA LYS A 596 2.37 -51.57 43.25
C LYS A 596 1.16 -50.74 42.80
N LYS A 597 0.83 -49.68 43.54
CA LYS A 597 -0.03 -48.62 43.02
C LYS A 597 0.88 -47.77 42.11
N ARG A 598 0.69 -47.90 40.80
CA ARG A 598 1.38 -47.05 39.81
C ARG A 598 0.82 -45.65 40.01
N MET A 599 1.63 -44.75 40.55
CA MET A 599 1.29 -43.35 40.67
C MET A 599 2.11 -42.62 39.61
N GLU A 600 1.41 -42.08 38.61
CA GLU A 600 2.00 -41.22 37.60
C GLU A 600 1.98 -39.81 38.18
N SER A 601 3.15 -39.23 38.39
CA SER A 601 3.28 -37.81 38.72
C SER A 601 3.72 -37.09 37.46
N PHE A 602 2.99 -36.04 37.10
CA PHE A 602 3.33 -35.13 36.02
C PHE A 602 4.11 -33.96 36.61
N GLU A 603 5.30 -33.71 36.09
CA GLU A 603 6.10 -32.55 36.46
C GLU A 603 6.15 -31.61 35.26
N LEU A 604 5.57 -30.41 35.44
CA LEU A 604 5.67 -29.33 34.46
C LEU A 604 7.00 -28.62 34.66
N ASN A 605 7.82 -28.66 33.63
CA ASN A 605 9.18 -28.16 33.64
C ASN A 605 9.37 -27.16 32.51
N GLN A 606 10.21 -26.15 32.74
CA GLN A 606 10.59 -25.22 31.70
C GLN A 606 11.80 -25.75 30.94
N MET A 607 11.66 -25.89 29.62
CA MET A 607 12.75 -26.34 28.76
C MET A 607 13.68 -25.18 28.40
N GLY A 608 13.12 -23.99 28.19
CA GLY A 608 13.83 -22.79 27.80
C GLY A 608 12.87 -21.77 27.20
N PHE A 609 13.40 -20.72 26.60
CA PHE A 609 12.60 -19.67 25.97
C PHE A 609 13.27 -19.10 24.71
N ALA A 610 12.47 -18.61 23.78
CA ALA A 610 12.92 -17.88 22.60
C ALA A 610 12.42 -16.43 22.64
N ILE A 611 13.18 -15.53 22.02
CA ILE A 611 12.82 -14.10 21.92
C ILE A 611 12.58 -13.79 20.44
N LEU A 612 11.36 -13.37 20.11
CA LEU A 612 10.97 -12.91 18.79
C LEU A 612 10.86 -11.37 18.79
N PRO A 613 11.77 -10.66 18.13
CA PRO A 613 11.62 -9.21 17.93
C PRO A 613 10.37 -8.89 17.10
N VAL A 614 9.49 -8.03 17.64
CA VAL A 614 8.34 -7.49 16.92
C VAL A 614 8.70 -6.15 16.31
N TRP A 615 9.20 -5.24 17.16
CA TRP A 615 9.68 -3.89 16.83
C TRP A 615 11.10 -3.73 17.40
N ASP A 616 12.00 -3.14 16.61
CA ASP A 616 13.38 -2.88 17.05
C ASP A 616 13.51 -1.45 17.60
N VAL A 617 14.60 -1.18 18.32
CA VAL A 617 14.80 0.11 19.00
C VAL A 617 14.76 1.26 18.00
N GLY A 618 13.89 2.25 18.25
CA GLY A 618 13.67 3.42 17.40
C GLY A 618 12.80 3.16 16.17
N GLU A 619 12.26 1.95 16.00
CA GLU A 619 11.47 1.55 14.84
C GLU A 619 10.11 0.97 15.24
N HIS A 620 9.01 1.66 14.92
CA HIS A 620 7.66 1.14 15.12
C HIS A 620 7.17 0.31 13.92
N TYR A 621 8.01 -0.54 13.34
CA TYR A 621 7.65 -1.38 12.18
C TYR A 621 7.68 -2.85 12.55
N THR A 622 6.57 -3.54 12.33
CA THR A 622 6.51 -4.99 12.56
C THR A 622 7.43 -5.69 11.56
N VAL A 623 8.31 -6.57 12.03
CA VAL A 623 9.20 -7.33 11.13
C VAL A 623 8.52 -8.66 10.74
N ALA A 624 7.52 -8.67 9.86
CA ALA A 624 6.89 -9.94 9.46
C ALA A 624 7.88 -10.88 8.76
N GLY A 625 7.69 -12.17 8.97
CA GLY A 625 8.58 -13.20 8.46
C GLY A 625 8.28 -14.59 9.00
N ASN A 626 8.93 -15.57 8.40
CA ASN A 626 9.11 -16.90 8.98
C ASN A 626 10.44 -16.88 9.74
N TYR A 627 10.46 -17.35 10.97
CA TYR A 627 11.59 -17.29 11.89
C TYR A 627 11.96 -18.68 12.38
N GLN A 628 13.26 -18.93 12.46
CA GLN A 628 13.82 -20.03 13.24
C GLN A 628 14.71 -19.40 14.32
N LEU A 629 14.23 -19.43 15.55
CA LEU A 629 14.83 -18.77 16.70
C LEU A 629 15.56 -19.80 17.56
N PRO A 630 16.74 -19.49 18.11
CA PRO A 630 17.35 -20.37 19.11
C PRO A 630 16.49 -20.45 20.37
N LEU A 631 16.49 -21.62 21.00
CA LEU A 631 15.97 -21.77 22.35
C LEU A 631 17.08 -21.44 23.35
N TYR A 632 16.82 -20.56 24.31
CA TYR A 632 17.74 -20.16 25.36
C TYR A 632 17.36 -20.79 26.71
N ALA A 633 18.37 -20.94 27.55
CA ALA A 633 18.25 -21.27 28.96
C ALA A 633 18.98 -20.19 29.78
N MET A 634 18.47 -19.87 30.97
CA MET A 634 19.18 -18.97 31.90
C MET A 634 20.49 -19.58 32.42
N GLY A 635 21.46 -18.70 32.69
CA GLY A 635 22.71 -18.99 33.38
C GLY A 635 23.75 -19.78 32.59
N ALA A 636 24.92 -19.95 33.21
CA ALA A 636 26.04 -20.72 32.64
C ALA A 636 25.73 -22.21 32.53
N LEU A 637 26.34 -22.88 31.56
CA LEU A 637 26.22 -24.33 31.37
C LEU A 637 26.88 -25.04 32.56
N ASP A 638 26.14 -25.83 33.33
CA ASP A 638 26.76 -26.69 34.34
C ASP A 638 27.70 -27.67 33.59
N PRO A 639 29.02 -27.63 33.82
CA PRO A 639 29.96 -28.52 33.13
C PRO A 639 29.69 -30.02 33.39
N ASN A 640 28.84 -30.35 34.37
CA ASN A 640 28.36 -31.70 34.62
C ASN A 640 27.11 -32.09 33.81
N MET A 641 26.39 -31.13 33.22
CA MET A 641 25.24 -31.34 32.31
C MET A 641 25.69 -31.52 30.85
N GLY A 642 26.69 -32.36 30.62
CA GLY A 642 27.10 -32.70 29.25
C GLY A 642 25.98 -33.43 28.51
N ILE A 643 25.57 -32.91 27.35
CA ILE A 643 24.54 -33.45 26.44
C ILE A 643 24.81 -34.91 26.00
N GLY A 644 26.00 -35.46 26.27
CA GLY A 644 26.39 -36.84 25.97
C GLY A 644 26.58 -37.79 27.16
N LYS A 645 26.44 -37.33 28.41
CA LYS A 645 26.47 -38.24 29.57
C LYS A 645 25.02 -38.54 29.96
N LYS A 646 24.75 -39.76 30.42
CA LYS A 646 23.46 -40.16 31.03
C LYS A 646 23.19 -39.39 32.34
N SER A 647 23.51 -38.11 32.44
CA SER A 647 22.98 -37.22 33.45
C SER A 647 21.50 -37.12 33.16
N ARG A 648 20.77 -38.03 33.79
CA ARG A 648 19.37 -37.91 34.09
C ARG A 648 19.05 -36.43 34.27
N TRP A 649 18.16 -35.91 33.43
CA TRP A 649 17.30 -34.78 33.75
C TRP A 649 16.40 -35.15 34.95
N THR A 650 17.00 -35.63 36.05
CA THR A 650 16.30 -35.98 37.29
C THR A 650 16.04 -34.69 38.03
N GLY A 651 14.89 -34.08 37.78
CA GLY A 651 14.03 -33.33 38.71
C GLY A 651 14.64 -32.38 39.77
N ARG A 652 15.93 -32.05 39.75
CA ARG A 652 16.60 -31.17 40.71
C ARG A 652 17.42 -30.05 40.07
N ALA A 653 17.61 -30.08 38.75
CA ALA A 653 18.32 -29.04 38.01
C ALA A 653 17.39 -28.07 37.29
N VAL A 654 16.07 -28.19 37.48
CA VAL A 654 15.05 -27.54 36.63
C VAL A 654 14.46 -26.27 37.23
N ASP A 655 14.92 -25.87 38.42
CA ASP A 655 14.58 -24.58 39.01
C ASP A 655 15.35 -23.47 38.27
N GLY A 656 14.69 -22.78 37.33
CA GLY A 656 15.15 -21.47 36.84
C GLY A 656 15.61 -21.37 35.38
N TYR A 657 15.12 -22.19 34.44
CA TYR A 657 15.51 -22.06 33.02
C TYR A 657 14.79 -20.95 32.24
N GLY A 658 13.79 -20.31 32.83
CA GLY A 658 12.99 -19.27 32.19
C GLY A 658 13.49 -17.86 32.36
N PRO A 659 13.04 -16.94 31.50
CA PRO A 659 13.38 -15.55 31.66
C PRO A 659 12.79 -15.05 32.98
N THR A 660 13.63 -14.42 33.79
CA THR A 660 13.19 -13.72 35.01
C THR A 660 12.83 -12.27 34.67
N ALA A 661 12.00 -11.64 35.51
CA ALA A 661 11.75 -10.20 35.44
C ALA A 661 13.05 -9.39 35.34
N ASP A 662 13.98 -9.63 36.26
CA ASP A 662 15.29 -8.95 36.30
C ASP A 662 16.09 -9.10 35.01
N PHE A 663 16.07 -10.30 34.40
CA PHE A 663 16.75 -10.54 33.15
C PHE A 663 16.13 -9.73 32.00
N LEU A 664 14.80 -9.70 31.92
CA LEU A 664 14.10 -8.95 30.89
C LEU A 664 14.40 -7.45 31.01
N ASP A 665 14.46 -6.90 32.23
CA ASP A 665 14.87 -5.52 32.48
C ASP A 665 16.31 -5.24 32.04
N ILE A 666 17.25 -6.14 32.34
CA ILE A 666 18.64 -6.02 31.88
C ILE A 666 18.71 -6.09 30.35
N LEU A 667 17.98 -7.01 29.73
CA LEU A 667 17.89 -7.14 28.28
C LEU A 667 17.35 -5.87 27.63
N TYR A 668 16.32 -5.27 28.22
CA TYR A 668 15.74 -4.00 27.77
C TYR A 668 16.79 -2.88 27.80
N LEU A 669 17.49 -2.70 28.92
CA LEU A 669 18.52 -1.67 29.07
C LEU A 669 19.71 -1.91 28.11
N ALA A 670 20.10 -3.17 27.91
CA ALA A 670 21.14 -3.53 26.95
C ALA A 670 20.72 -3.22 25.52
N ALA A 671 19.49 -3.57 25.14
CA ALA A 671 18.92 -3.28 23.83
C ALA A 671 18.84 -1.78 23.57
N GLU A 672 18.33 -1.00 24.53
CA GLU A 672 18.26 0.47 24.46
C GLU A 672 19.66 1.07 24.28
N LYS A 673 20.64 0.65 25.10
CA LYS A 673 22.02 1.14 25.02
C LYS A 673 22.70 0.81 23.69
N LYS A 674 22.38 -0.35 23.12
CA LYS A 674 23.00 -0.84 21.87
C LYS A 674 22.21 -0.45 20.62
N GLY A 675 21.00 0.08 20.77
CA GLY A 675 20.11 0.43 19.67
C GLY A 675 19.52 -0.76 18.92
N SER A 676 19.55 -1.97 19.49
CA SER A 676 18.84 -3.14 18.93
C SER A 676 18.66 -4.26 19.95
N ILE A 677 17.51 -4.92 19.92
CA ILE A 677 17.24 -6.13 20.73
C ILE A 677 18.18 -7.27 20.39
N HIS A 678 18.62 -7.38 19.13
CA HIS A 678 19.57 -8.41 18.72
C HIS A 678 20.92 -8.24 19.43
N ALA A 679 21.40 -7.01 19.51
CA ALA A 679 22.64 -6.68 20.22
C ALA A 679 22.49 -6.90 21.74
N GLY A 680 21.32 -6.61 22.30
CA GLY A 680 21.00 -6.92 23.70
C GLY A 680 21.07 -8.43 24.00
N ILE A 681 20.47 -9.27 23.14
CA ILE A 681 20.53 -10.74 23.26
C ILE A 681 21.98 -11.23 23.13
N ALA A 682 22.74 -10.71 22.17
CA ALA A 682 24.14 -11.08 21.98
C ALA A 682 24.99 -10.75 23.22
N GLN A 683 24.81 -9.56 23.79
CA GLN A 683 25.46 -9.17 25.05
C GLN A 683 25.05 -10.09 26.19
N ALA A 684 23.77 -10.47 26.29
CA ALA A 684 23.32 -11.40 27.32
C ALA A 684 23.93 -12.79 27.22
N VAL A 685 24.19 -13.27 25.99
CA VAL A 685 24.93 -14.51 25.76
C VAL A 685 26.40 -14.34 26.15
N GLU A 686 27.04 -13.24 25.76
CA GLU A 686 28.45 -12.94 26.09
C GLU A 686 28.69 -12.86 27.60
N GLU A 687 27.74 -12.25 28.33
CA GLU A 687 27.76 -12.12 29.78
C GLU A 687 27.31 -13.39 30.52
N ASN A 688 27.00 -14.48 29.80
CA ASN A 688 26.50 -15.76 30.34
C ASN A 688 25.20 -15.63 31.17
N MET A 689 24.40 -14.59 30.91
CA MET A 689 23.07 -14.46 31.50
C MET A 689 22.10 -15.48 30.91
N ILE A 690 22.25 -15.73 29.60
CA ILE A 690 21.54 -16.76 28.86
C ILE A 690 22.52 -17.56 28.02
N ARG A 691 22.13 -18.78 27.65
CA ARG A 691 22.89 -19.61 26.70
C ARG A 691 21.95 -20.28 25.72
N PRO A 692 22.30 -20.39 24.43
CA PRO A 692 21.52 -21.19 23.50
C PRO A 692 21.60 -22.67 23.88
N ILE A 693 20.49 -23.37 23.78
CA ILE A 693 20.44 -24.83 23.87
C ILE A 693 20.88 -25.37 22.51
N GLU A 694 22.01 -26.05 22.50
CA GLU A 694 22.66 -26.51 21.27
C GLU A 694 21.72 -27.39 20.43
N GLY A 695 21.59 -27.04 19.15
CA GLY A 695 20.77 -27.77 18.19
C GLY A 695 19.26 -27.57 18.31
N VAL A 696 18.76 -26.86 19.33
CA VAL A 696 17.32 -26.65 19.55
C VAL A 696 16.88 -25.28 19.05
N SER A 697 15.76 -25.24 18.32
CA SER A 697 15.17 -23.99 17.83
C SER A 697 13.65 -24.01 17.82
N VAL A 698 13.04 -22.83 17.89
CA VAL A 698 11.60 -22.60 17.79
C VAL A 698 11.28 -22.03 16.40
N LEU A 699 10.22 -22.55 15.79
CA LEU A 699 9.73 -22.16 14.48
C LEU A 699 8.51 -21.26 14.64
N VAL A 700 8.60 -20.04 14.11
CA VAL A 700 7.61 -18.99 14.36
C VAL A 700 7.28 -18.28 13.06
N ARG A 701 6.03 -17.86 12.90
CA ARG A 701 5.62 -16.95 11.84
C ARG A 701 5.03 -15.70 12.45
N MET A 702 5.37 -14.55 11.89
CA MET A 702 4.81 -13.28 12.30
C MET A 702 4.32 -12.51 11.07
N VAL A 703 3.15 -11.89 11.17
CA VAL A 703 2.59 -11.08 10.10
C VAL A 703 1.83 -9.87 10.66
N ASP A 704 1.96 -8.73 10.00
CA ASP A 704 1.11 -7.57 10.29
C ASP A 704 -0.15 -7.57 9.40
N GLY A 705 -1.13 -6.75 9.74
CA GLY A 705 -2.38 -6.64 8.96
C GLY A 705 -2.19 -6.25 7.49
N THR A 706 -1.04 -5.69 7.10
CA THR A 706 -0.76 -5.22 5.75
C THR A 706 -0.15 -6.30 4.85
N ARG A 707 0.40 -7.36 5.45
CA ARG A 707 1.07 -8.49 4.80
C ARG A 707 0.34 -9.82 4.97
N TRP A 708 -0.93 -9.76 5.36
CA TRP A 708 -1.79 -10.94 5.42
C TRP A 708 -1.74 -11.70 4.07
N GLY A 709 -1.49 -13.01 4.14
CA GLY A 709 -1.31 -13.86 2.96
C GLY A 709 0.14 -14.28 2.68
N GLU A 710 1.14 -13.48 3.04
CA GLU A 710 2.55 -13.73 2.69
C GLU A 710 3.21 -14.88 3.47
N PHE A 711 2.70 -15.16 4.66
CA PHE A 711 3.27 -16.15 5.59
C PHE A 711 2.25 -17.24 5.98
N THR A 712 1.34 -17.56 5.07
CA THR A 712 0.22 -18.48 5.34
C THR A 712 0.61 -19.95 5.45
N THR A 713 1.71 -20.37 4.84
CA THR A 713 2.19 -21.76 4.90
C THR A 713 2.83 -22.05 6.26
N PRO A 714 2.27 -22.95 7.08
CA PRO A 714 2.88 -23.33 8.36
C PRO A 714 4.12 -24.19 8.17
N PHE A 715 4.98 -24.25 9.18
CA PHE A 715 5.98 -25.31 9.29
C PHE A 715 5.25 -26.65 9.55
N ALA A 716 5.16 -27.52 8.55
CA ALA A 716 4.44 -28.79 8.65
C ALA A 716 5.38 -30.00 8.77
N ALA A 717 4.90 -31.09 9.35
CA ALA A 717 5.60 -32.37 9.39
C ALA A 717 5.72 -32.99 7.98
N GLY A 718 6.92 -33.44 7.59
CA GLY A 718 7.14 -34.20 6.35
C GLY A 718 6.90 -33.45 5.02
N GLY A 719 6.65 -32.14 5.03
CA GLY A 719 6.35 -31.32 3.86
C GLY A 719 7.41 -30.27 3.51
N ALA A 720 7.22 -29.58 2.38
CA ALA A 720 7.99 -28.38 2.07
C ALA A 720 7.55 -27.25 3.03
N GLY A 721 8.34 -26.99 4.07
CA GLY A 721 8.11 -25.88 4.98
C GLY A 721 8.12 -24.51 4.28
N PRO A 722 7.78 -23.43 5.01
CA PRO A 722 7.70 -22.10 4.42
C PRO A 722 9.06 -21.68 3.83
N ARG A 723 9.01 -20.89 2.75
CA ARG A 723 10.20 -20.32 2.13
C ARG A 723 10.73 -19.12 2.95
N ASN A 724 11.97 -18.72 2.69
CA ASN A 724 12.58 -17.51 3.27
C ASN A 724 12.58 -17.48 4.81
N VAL A 725 12.92 -18.62 5.45
CA VAL A 725 13.04 -18.70 6.90
C VAL A 725 14.24 -17.87 7.38
N ASN A 726 13.97 -16.86 8.19
CA ASN A 726 14.95 -16.02 8.83
C ASN A 726 15.68 -16.81 9.93
N ARG A 727 16.96 -17.08 9.70
CA ARG A 727 17.87 -17.81 10.57
C ARG A 727 18.96 -16.93 11.19
N ARG A 728 18.79 -15.60 11.14
CA ARG A 728 19.83 -14.67 11.60
C ARG A 728 20.09 -14.78 13.10
N TYR A 729 19.05 -15.11 13.87
CA TYR A 729 19.13 -15.26 15.32
C TYR A 729 19.80 -16.56 15.75
N LEU A 730 19.97 -17.54 14.85
CA LEU A 730 20.65 -18.77 15.21
C LEU A 730 22.15 -18.53 15.40
N PRO A 731 22.75 -19.05 16.50
CA PRO A 731 24.19 -19.06 16.67
C PRO A 731 24.88 -19.67 15.43
N PRO A 732 26.07 -19.17 15.04
CA PRO A 732 26.80 -19.71 13.89
C PRO A 732 27.01 -21.24 13.99
N GLU A 733 27.24 -21.74 15.20
CA GLU A 733 27.51 -23.15 15.48
C GLU A 733 26.27 -24.03 15.28
N SER A 734 25.08 -23.52 15.62
CA SER A 734 23.80 -24.21 15.45
C SER A 734 23.43 -24.44 13.98
N LYS A 735 23.90 -23.59 13.07
CA LYS A 735 23.65 -23.75 11.61
C LYS A 735 24.27 -25.05 11.08
N ASN A 736 25.48 -25.38 11.54
CA ASN A 736 26.19 -26.59 11.12
C ASN A 736 25.60 -27.87 11.74
N TYR A 737 25.01 -27.77 12.93
CA TYR A 737 24.42 -28.91 13.63
C TYR A 737 23.15 -29.42 12.93
N LEU A 738 22.23 -28.51 12.59
CA LEU A 738 20.97 -28.83 11.92
C LEU A 738 21.19 -29.48 10.55
N GLU A 739 22.25 -29.08 9.83
CA GLU A 739 22.59 -29.67 8.53
C GLU A 739 23.19 -31.08 8.67
N LYS A 740 23.97 -31.34 9.72
CA LYS A 740 24.58 -32.67 9.97
C LYS A 740 23.58 -33.72 10.45
N GLU A 741 22.63 -33.35 11.32
CA GLU A 741 21.64 -34.30 11.86
C GLU A 741 20.56 -34.70 10.83
N LYS A 742 20.17 -33.79 9.92
CA LYS A 742 19.24 -34.13 8.82
C LYS A 742 19.78 -35.24 7.91
N GLY A 743 21.09 -35.35 7.77
CA GLY A 743 21.73 -36.46 7.04
C GLY A 743 21.66 -37.81 7.75
N LYS A 744 21.46 -37.85 9.07
CA LYS A 744 21.41 -39.09 9.87
C LYS A 744 19.99 -39.57 10.16
N ALA A 745 19.01 -38.68 10.20
CA ALA A 745 17.61 -38.99 10.55
C ALA A 745 16.87 -39.86 9.52
N LEU A 746 17.35 -39.97 8.28
CA LEU A 746 16.77 -40.81 7.21
C LEU A 746 16.86 -42.34 7.47
N GLY A 747 17.39 -42.79 8.61
CA GLY A 747 17.68 -44.21 8.89
C GLY A 747 16.90 -44.89 10.02
N ILE A 748 16.01 -44.23 10.78
CA ILE A 748 15.44 -44.84 12.00
C ILE A 748 13.91 -44.68 12.09
N GLY A 749 13.20 -45.76 11.72
CA GLY A 749 12.16 -46.41 12.53
C GLY A 749 10.80 -45.74 12.79
N GLN A 750 9.74 -46.34 12.23
CA GLN A 750 8.33 -46.16 12.65
C GLN A 750 8.14 -46.54 14.13
N SER A 751 7.46 -45.69 14.90
CA SER A 751 7.09 -45.95 16.30
C SER A 751 5.78 -46.75 16.41
N ASN A 752 5.68 -47.54 17.49
CA ASN A 752 4.61 -48.50 17.76
C ASN A 752 3.26 -47.86 18.13
N GLY A 753 2.19 -48.47 17.61
CA GLY A 753 0.80 -48.01 17.71
C GLY A 753 0.19 -48.01 19.12
N LEU A 754 -0.32 -46.85 19.49
CA LEU A 754 -1.43 -46.62 20.41
C LEU A 754 -2.56 -45.99 19.59
N LYS A 755 -3.81 -46.18 19.99
CA LYS A 755 -4.97 -45.65 19.24
C LYS A 755 -5.11 -44.15 19.45
N GLU A 756 -5.33 -43.41 18.37
CA GLU A 756 -5.40 -41.94 18.27
C GLU A 756 -6.33 -41.30 19.34
N GLU A 757 -7.51 -41.87 19.56
CA GLU A 757 -8.51 -41.40 20.54
C GLU A 757 -7.99 -41.39 21.99
N GLN A 758 -7.14 -42.34 22.40
CA GLN A 758 -6.63 -42.39 23.77
C GLN A 758 -5.57 -41.32 24.06
N PHE A 759 -4.91 -40.82 23.01
CA PHE A 759 -3.92 -39.76 23.10
C PHE A 759 -4.54 -38.36 23.13
N GLU A 760 -5.66 -38.15 22.44
CA GLU A 760 -6.41 -36.89 22.46
C GLU A 760 -6.99 -36.61 23.86
N ASP A 761 -7.67 -37.59 24.47
CA ASP A 761 -8.23 -37.47 25.83
C ASP A 761 -7.13 -37.18 26.87
N GLN A 762 -5.99 -37.86 26.76
CA GLN A 762 -4.86 -37.65 27.67
C GLN A 762 -4.23 -36.27 27.50
N ASN A 763 -4.22 -35.71 26.29
CA ASN A 763 -3.70 -34.36 26.05
C ASN A 763 -4.66 -33.26 26.49
N GLN A 764 -5.97 -33.42 26.31
CA GLN A 764 -6.95 -32.48 26.90
C GLN A 764 -6.80 -32.44 28.42
N GLN A 765 -6.59 -33.59 29.05
CA GLN A 765 -6.32 -33.67 30.48
C GLN A 765 -4.99 -32.99 30.87
N MET A 766 -3.90 -33.20 30.11
CA MET A 766 -2.61 -32.56 30.37
C MET A 766 -2.63 -31.04 30.11
N ALA A 767 -3.37 -30.59 29.10
CA ALA A 767 -3.58 -29.17 28.83
C ALA A 767 -4.42 -28.49 29.92
N GLY A 768 -5.48 -29.14 30.41
CA GLY A 768 -6.24 -28.67 31.57
C GLY A 768 -5.37 -28.56 32.83
N GLN A 769 -4.50 -29.55 33.08
CA GLN A 769 -3.55 -29.51 34.19
C GLN A 769 -2.47 -28.43 34.05
N LEU A 770 -2.04 -28.11 32.82
CA LEU A 770 -1.15 -26.97 32.56
C LEU A 770 -1.84 -25.67 32.97
N LEU A 771 -3.08 -25.45 32.53
CA LEU A 771 -3.84 -24.24 32.86
C LEU A 771 -4.05 -24.13 34.37
N GLU A 772 -4.43 -25.22 35.03
CA GLU A 772 -4.58 -25.29 36.49
C GLU A 772 -3.25 -24.99 37.21
N GLY A 773 -2.14 -25.59 36.78
CA GLY A 773 -0.81 -25.37 37.33
C GLY A 773 -0.28 -23.95 37.14
N LEU A 774 -0.76 -23.24 36.11
CA LEU A 774 -0.48 -21.83 35.85
C LEU A 774 -1.46 -20.86 36.53
N GLY A 775 -2.46 -21.38 37.26
CA GLY A 775 -3.50 -20.56 37.89
C GLY A 775 -4.46 -19.90 36.90
N ILE A 776 -4.54 -20.41 35.66
CA ILE A 776 -5.44 -19.92 34.61
C ILE A 776 -6.72 -20.76 34.67
N PRO A 777 -7.89 -20.17 34.99
CA PRO A 777 -9.14 -20.91 35.04
C PRO A 777 -9.51 -21.38 33.63
N GLU A 778 -9.98 -22.62 33.53
CA GLU A 778 -10.38 -23.27 32.26
C GLU A 778 -11.44 -22.44 31.48
N THR A 779 -12.23 -21.63 32.20
CA THR A 779 -13.24 -20.71 31.65
C THR A 779 -12.66 -19.44 30.98
N ALA A 780 -11.35 -19.17 31.07
CA ALA A 780 -10.71 -18.02 30.43
C ALA A 780 -10.44 -18.23 28.93
N LEU A 781 -10.59 -19.47 28.44
CA LEU A 781 -10.45 -19.86 27.04
C LEU A 781 -11.82 -20.20 26.45
N GLU A 782 -12.76 -19.24 26.41
CA GLU A 782 -13.87 -19.35 25.47
C GLU A 782 -13.32 -19.06 24.05
N ILE A 783 -12.92 -20.13 23.37
CA ILE A 783 -12.74 -20.11 21.92
C ILE A 783 -14.13 -19.92 21.32
N ASN A 784 -14.37 -18.73 20.77
CA ASN A 784 -15.56 -18.45 19.99
C ASN A 784 -15.46 -19.22 18.67
N ASP A 785 -15.95 -20.47 18.64
CA ASP A 785 -16.03 -21.30 17.43
C ASP A 785 -17.11 -20.82 16.43
N ASP A 786 -17.92 -19.83 16.81
CA ASP A 786 -18.97 -19.25 15.98
C ASP A 786 -18.50 -17.96 15.28
N ASP A 787 -17.63 -18.08 14.28
CA ASP A 787 -17.43 -17.02 13.27
C ASP A 787 -17.65 -17.55 11.84
N LYS A 788 -18.77 -18.27 11.68
CA LYS A 788 -19.35 -18.64 10.39
C LYS A 788 -20.79 -18.17 10.20
N THR A 789 -21.16 -16.98 10.68
CA THR A 789 -22.27 -16.21 10.07
C THR A 789 -22.32 -14.80 10.63
N ILE A 790 -22.08 -13.81 9.77
CA ILE A 790 -22.58 -12.44 10.02
C ILE A 790 -24.10 -12.49 9.83
N GLU A 791 -24.85 -12.63 10.91
CA GLU A 791 -26.25 -12.18 10.95
C GLU A 791 -26.38 -10.97 11.87
N LYS A 792 -26.75 -9.84 11.24
CA LYS A 792 -27.29 -8.63 11.87
C LYS A 792 -28.33 -9.00 12.93
N LYS A 793 -28.12 -8.61 14.18
CA LYS A 793 -29.21 -8.17 15.07
C LYS A 793 -28.76 -6.96 15.91
N GLU A 794 -29.75 -6.09 16.09
CA GLU A 794 -29.79 -4.66 16.45
C GLU A 794 -28.72 -4.10 17.39
#